data_AF-S0EVH5-F1
#
_entry.id   AF-S0EVH5-F1
#
_cell.length_a   1.000
_cell.length_b   1.000
_cell.length_c   1.000
_cell.angle_alpha   90.00
_cell.angle_beta   90.00
_cell.angle_gamma   90.00
#
_symmetry.space_group_name_H-M   'P 1'
#
loop_
_entity.id
_entity.type
_entity.pdbx_description
1 polymer ?
#
loop_
_entity_poly.entity_id
_entity_poly.type
_entity_poly.pdbx_seq_one_letter_code
_entity_poly.pdbx_strand_id
1 'polypeptide(L)'
;MRVLIGFSNAIPELAQKRPLPGRERAGDEILCLQKEGGDICYTPGMTWQQVLDACPKGWHPDIYVHRSPEYHPLPAGLEHANCFTVGVFGDWNLGGYAIRSVAEVFDWLVADLGGCQILRDMGFSNVEHALLWGYNPQQHRLLPGYENDAHRDIEVLFIGSFHPYIHSRRTQMLARVARLSTKYRVLLASGIYGQAYTQLMNRAKIVFNHSVRGECNMRAYEAAACGALLFNEADNLEIGLVFRDGEECVLYTEDNLEERIAFYLAPENTEERLRIAAAAHARVQQHTDAHHLAKLLDKLEFLYQQWRLTDRKSRLFRHRPTSQRQHRLLIHWLRMPTLDGLSCVQQSLAKEGSHPSSLFLRGFAAAELALQTPDSPASTVHLLEAKQLLERQLVQNPQDLAALYSLSRVERALGQEESAWHRLHVLHARLQAGERPLAWPLFPHHYEVLDIRLESLWLQYSPESPEGLEGARKTLLGHTAAQLSTYHFERGEFSLAANYAQEAIAYLPEDGWMHTLFARAQRALGNWQRSLPAYRKALEYHPFLFEAVEEAAKLLMDIGRKEEAITLLNERLPLFEAASGTETLCDTLRSLLQKAQQMPPPSAPSELFYFLAIPSWSQESDWKCLVNAFWQHASRQAQARLLLWFNPQGDGDKTVVTALRQYLQQLAPEASSKVFLIAQPLALEERWKLVRSVKALLRGGDAAPFWEELANAVNLPIYSLEDLREARFATNISMEKRTCL
;
A
#
# COMPACT_ATOMS: atom_id res chain seq x y z
N MET A 1 -35.60 -10.20 -25.42
CA MET A 1 -34.72 -11.30 -24.94
C MET A 1 -34.84 -11.46 -23.42
N ARG A 2 -34.73 -12.66 -22.85
CA ARG A 2 -34.70 -12.85 -21.38
C ARG A 2 -33.27 -12.75 -20.87
N VAL A 3 -32.98 -11.74 -20.05
CA VAL A 3 -31.62 -11.44 -19.57
C VAL A 3 -31.60 -11.51 -18.05
N LEU A 4 -30.73 -12.35 -17.49
CA LEU A 4 -30.40 -12.31 -16.08
C LEU A 4 -29.08 -11.54 -15.90
N ILE A 5 -29.08 -10.45 -15.14
CA ILE A 5 -27.89 -9.63 -14.90
C ILE A 5 -27.50 -9.75 -13.42
N GLY A 6 -26.31 -10.27 -13.17
CA GLY A 6 -25.71 -10.34 -11.85
C GLY A 6 -24.91 -9.08 -11.50
N PHE A 7 -25.14 -8.57 -10.29
CA PHE A 7 -24.32 -7.59 -9.60
C PHE A 7 -24.10 -6.29 -10.38
N SER A 8 -25.11 -5.41 -10.36
CA SER A 8 -25.03 -4.12 -11.04
C SER A 8 -25.24 -2.95 -10.09
N ASN A 9 -24.28 -2.02 -10.07
CA ASN A 9 -24.36 -0.76 -9.31
C ASN A 9 -25.47 0.16 -9.85
N ALA A 10 -25.99 -0.11 -11.05
CA ALA A 10 -27.07 0.64 -11.69
C ALA A 10 -28.47 0.09 -11.35
N ILE A 11 -28.59 -0.94 -10.50
CA ILE A 11 -29.86 -1.64 -10.24
C ILE A 11 -31.03 -0.73 -9.80
N PRO A 12 -30.84 0.32 -8.97
CA PRO A 12 -31.93 1.25 -8.68
C PRO A 12 -32.48 1.98 -9.92
N GLU A 13 -31.63 2.25 -10.92
CA GLU A 13 -32.04 2.85 -12.20
C GLU A 13 -32.61 1.79 -13.17
N LEU A 14 -32.02 0.58 -13.21
CA LEU A 14 -32.41 -0.53 -14.10
C LEU A 14 -33.73 -1.20 -13.71
N ALA A 15 -34.06 -1.24 -12.42
CA ALA A 15 -35.35 -1.72 -11.92
C ALA A 15 -36.49 -0.73 -12.21
N GLN A 16 -36.18 0.57 -12.37
CA GLN A 16 -37.16 1.63 -12.60
C GLN A 16 -37.31 2.04 -14.08
N LYS A 17 -36.25 1.92 -14.90
CA LYS A 17 -36.24 2.28 -16.34
C LYS A 17 -36.28 1.05 -17.24
N ARG A 18 -37.43 0.37 -17.25
CA ARG A 18 -37.78 -0.59 -18.30
C ARG A 18 -38.80 0.09 -19.21
N PRO A 19 -38.52 0.24 -20.51
CA PRO A 19 -37.36 -0.26 -21.27
C PRO A 19 -36.06 0.56 -21.13
N LEU A 20 -34.92 -0.06 -21.49
CA LEU A 20 -33.62 0.62 -21.55
C LEU A 20 -33.56 1.63 -22.71
N PRO A 21 -32.79 2.74 -22.59
CA PRO A 21 -32.67 3.73 -23.64
C PRO A 21 -32.18 3.13 -24.97
N GLY A 22 -32.92 3.37 -26.06
CA GLY A 22 -32.60 2.85 -27.39
C GLY A 22 -33.04 1.41 -27.65
N ARG A 23 -33.56 0.70 -26.64
CA ARG A 23 -34.07 -0.68 -26.74
C ARG A 23 -35.57 -0.77 -26.41
N GLU A 24 -36.32 0.30 -26.59
CA GLU A 24 -37.76 0.39 -26.27
C GLU A 24 -38.62 -0.63 -27.02
N ARG A 25 -38.17 -1.06 -28.21
CA ARG A 25 -38.87 -2.02 -29.06
C ARG A 25 -38.32 -3.44 -28.99
N ALA A 26 -37.25 -3.68 -28.22
CA ALA A 26 -36.58 -4.98 -28.15
C ALA A 26 -37.37 -6.03 -27.34
N GLY A 27 -38.32 -5.60 -26.50
CA GLY A 27 -39.11 -6.51 -25.66
C GLY A 27 -38.23 -7.31 -24.70
N ASP A 28 -37.21 -6.67 -24.12
CA ASP A 28 -36.30 -7.33 -23.19
C ASP A 28 -36.95 -7.53 -21.82
N GLU A 29 -36.88 -8.76 -21.31
CA GLU A 29 -37.24 -9.13 -19.97
C GLU A 29 -35.96 -9.27 -19.15
N ILE A 30 -35.67 -8.27 -18.34
CA ILE A 30 -34.43 -8.22 -17.55
C ILE A 30 -34.76 -8.56 -16.10
N LEU A 31 -34.04 -9.50 -15.49
CA LEU A 31 -34.03 -9.73 -14.04
C LEU A 31 -32.64 -9.44 -13.48
N CYS A 32 -32.60 -8.90 -12.26
CA CYS A 32 -31.37 -8.54 -11.57
C CYS A 32 -31.09 -9.50 -10.40
N LEU A 33 -29.91 -10.11 -10.39
CA LEU A 33 -29.40 -10.95 -9.32
C LEU A 33 -28.43 -10.13 -8.44
N GLN A 34 -28.76 -9.93 -7.16
CA GLN A 34 -27.93 -9.14 -6.23
C GLN A 34 -28.13 -9.60 -4.78
N LYS A 35 -27.21 -9.26 -3.88
CA LYS A 35 -27.37 -9.54 -2.44
C LYS A 35 -28.62 -8.87 -1.85
N GLU A 36 -28.81 -7.58 -2.14
CA GLU A 36 -29.97 -6.80 -1.70
C GLU A 36 -30.46 -5.93 -2.86
N GLY A 37 -31.77 -5.64 -2.91
CA GLY A 37 -32.37 -4.73 -3.90
C GLY A 37 -32.53 -5.28 -5.33
N GLY A 38 -32.08 -6.52 -5.59
CA GLY A 38 -32.31 -7.22 -6.87
C GLY A 38 -33.68 -7.91 -6.94
N ASP A 39 -34.09 -8.28 -8.15
CA ASP A 39 -35.27 -9.13 -8.39
C ASP A 39 -35.07 -10.54 -7.77
N ILE A 40 -33.82 -11.01 -7.73
CA ILE A 40 -33.41 -12.29 -7.14
C ILE A 40 -32.31 -12.00 -6.11
N CYS A 41 -32.58 -12.40 -4.86
CA CYS A 41 -31.61 -12.34 -3.77
C CYS A 41 -30.54 -13.43 -3.97
N TYR A 42 -29.27 -13.04 -4.00
CA TYR A 42 -28.13 -13.95 -4.10
C TYR A 42 -27.28 -13.93 -2.84
N THR A 43 -27.03 -15.11 -2.31
CA THR A 43 -26.06 -15.33 -1.24
C THR A 43 -24.92 -16.20 -1.79
N PRO A 44 -23.65 -15.88 -1.46
CA PRO A 44 -22.52 -16.76 -1.77
C PRO A 44 -22.80 -18.21 -1.36
N GLY A 45 -22.52 -19.16 -2.26
CA GLY A 45 -22.80 -20.58 -2.06
C GLY A 45 -24.06 -21.11 -2.74
N MET A 46 -24.94 -20.24 -3.23
CA MET A 46 -26.06 -20.68 -4.07
C MET A 46 -25.57 -21.39 -5.33
N THR A 47 -26.20 -22.52 -5.65
CA THR A 47 -26.01 -23.23 -6.92
C THR A 47 -26.74 -22.48 -8.04
N TRP A 48 -26.31 -22.70 -9.28
CA TRP A 48 -26.98 -22.19 -10.46
C TRP A 48 -28.45 -22.62 -10.52
N GLN A 49 -28.77 -23.85 -10.09
CA GLN A 49 -30.15 -24.33 -10.03
C GLN A 49 -30.99 -23.52 -9.01
N GLN A 50 -30.44 -23.24 -7.83
CA GLN A 50 -31.15 -22.42 -6.83
C GLN A 50 -31.38 -20.98 -7.32
N VAL A 51 -30.46 -20.43 -8.13
CA VAL A 51 -30.67 -19.13 -8.78
C VAL A 51 -31.84 -19.22 -9.78
N LEU A 52 -31.93 -20.29 -10.57
CA LEU A 52 -33.04 -20.50 -11.51
C LEU A 52 -34.38 -20.73 -10.77
N ASP A 53 -34.38 -21.48 -9.67
CA ASP A 53 -35.58 -21.77 -8.88
C ASP A 53 -36.15 -20.51 -8.22
N ALA A 54 -35.31 -19.50 -7.98
CA ALA A 54 -35.71 -18.19 -7.48
C ALA A 54 -36.26 -17.25 -8.58
N CYS A 55 -36.11 -17.61 -9.86
CA CYS A 55 -36.74 -16.87 -10.96
C CYS A 55 -38.27 -17.14 -11.01
N PRO A 56 -39.07 -16.27 -11.66
CA PRO A 56 -40.48 -16.54 -11.89
C PRO A 56 -40.72 -17.90 -12.55
N LYS A 57 -41.79 -18.61 -12.14
CA LYS A 57 -42.07 -19.97 -12.63
C LYS A 57 -42.16 -20.01 -14.16
N GLY A 58 -41.36 -20.88 -14.78
CA GLY A 58 -41.30 -21.04 -16.25
C GLY A 58 -40.41 -20.00 -16.96
N TRP A 59 -39.82 -19.08 -16.21
CA TRP A 59 -38.84 -18.12 -16.72
C TRP A 59 -37.43 -18.74 -16.69
N HIS A 60 -36.73 -18.66 -17.81
CA HIS A 60 -35.34 -19.08 -17.93
C HIS A 60 -34.58 -18.03 -18.73
N PRO A 61 -33.35 -17.66 -18.32
CA PRO A 61 -32.57 -16.67 -19.05
C PRO A 61 -32.15 -17.22 -20.41
N ASP A 62 -32.18 -16.38 -21.44
CA ASP A 62 -31.51 -16.61 -22.72
C ASP A 62 -30.03 -16.23 -22.59
N ILE A 63 -29.75 -15.13 -21.88
CA ILE A 63 -28.41 -14.65 -21.55
C ILE A 63 -28.27 -14.43 -20.03
N TYR A 64 -27.15 -14.85 -19.46
CA TYR A 64 -26.72 -14.47 -18.12
C TYR A 64 -25.44 -13.62 -18.18
N VAL A 65 -25.48 -12.40 -17.63
CA VAL A 65 -24.34 -11.49 -17.55
C VAL A 65 -23.90 -11.39 -16.10
N HIS A 66 -22.69 -11.84 -15.77
CA HIS A 66 -22.09 -11.71 -14.45
C HIS A 66 -21.08 -10.56 -14.45
N ARG A 67 -21.32 -9.50 -13.68
CA ARG A 67 -20.41 -8.35 -13.63
C ARG A 67 -19.46 -8.40 -12.45
N SER A 68 -18.25 -7.93 -12.70
CA SER A 68 -17.12 -7.93 -11.80
C SER A 68 -16.95 -9.25 -11.06
N PRO A 69 -16.66 -10.38 -11.75
CA PRO A 69 -16.28 -11.63 -11.10
C PRO A 69 -15.19 -11.41 -10.05
N GLU A 70 -14.27 -10.48 -10.27
CA GLU A 70 -13.24 -10.07 -9.30
C GLU A 70 -13.79 -9.64 -7.94
N TYR A 71 -15.07 -9.23 -7.86
CA TYR A 71 -15.72 -8.79 -6.63
C TYR A 71 -16.99 -9.59 -6.26
N HIS A 72 -17.48 -10.44 -7.16
CA HIS A 72 -18.75 -11.12 -6.95
C HIS A 72 -18.60 -12.64 -7.10
N PRO A 73 -19.00 -13.42 -6.08
CA PRO A 73 -18.84 -14.86 -6.13
C PRO A 73 -19.79 -15.48 -7.16
N LEU A 74 -19.28 -16.44 -7.94
CA LEU A 74 -20.08 -17.15 -8.93
C LEU A 74 -20.99 -18.19 -8.27
N PRO A 75 -22.21 -18.42 -8.81
CA PRO A 75 -23.02 -19.57 -8.43
C PRO A 75 -22.32 -20.90 -8.77
N ALA A 76 -22.39 -21.87 -7.86
CA ALA A 76 -21.82 -23.19 -8.11
C ALA A 76 -22.58 -23.93 -9.24
N GLY A 77 -21.86 -24.54 -10.17
CA GLY A 77 -22.47 -25.25 -11.30
C GLY A 77 -22.86 -24.36 -12.49
N LEU A 78 -22.46 -23.08 -12.50
CA LEU A 78 -22.72 -22.15 -13.61
C LEU A 78 -22.16 -22.67 -14.95
N GLU A 79 -21.10 -23.46 -14.94
CA GLU A 79 -20.54 -24.12 -16.12
C GLU A 79 -21.54 -25.06 -16.83
N HIS A 80 -22.60 -25.47 -16.14
CA HIS A 80 -23.69 -26.29 -16.66
C HIS A 80 -24.92 -25.48 -17.12
N ALA A 81 -24.86 -24.15 -17.10
CA ALA A 81 -25.98 -23.30 -17.54
C ALA A 81 -26.34 -23.54 -19.00
N ASN A 82 -27.65 -23.67 -19.28
CA ASN A 82 -28.20 -23.86 -20.63
C ASN A 82 -28.40 -22.56 -21.41
N CYS A 83 -28.04 -21.42 -20.82
CA CYS A 83 -28.09 -20.09 -21.41
C CYS A 83 -26.69 -19.61 -21.83
N PHE A 84 -26.61 -18.53 -22.59
CA PHE A 84 -25.36 -17.89 -22.96
C PHE A 84 -24.79 -17.09 -21.79
N THR A 85 -23.60 -17.45 -21.30
CA THR A 85 -23.00 -16.81 -20.11
C THR A 85 -21.90 -15.83 -20.49
N VAL A 86 -21.95 -14.64 -19.89
CA VAL A 86 -21.02 -13.54 -20.17
C VAL A 86 -20.39 -13.06 -18.87
N GLY A 87 -19.05 -13.02 -18.82
CA GLY A 87 -18.29 -12.47 -17.69
C GLY A 87 -17.77 -11.08 -18.02
N VAL A 88 -18.12 -10.08 -17.22
CA VAL A 88 -17.70 -8.68 -17.42
C VAL A 88 -16.66 -8.30 -16.36
N PHE A 89 -15.40 -8.14 -16.76
CA PHE A 89 -14.28 -7.83 -15.87
C PHE A 89 -13.96 -6.33 -15.92
N GLY A 90 -14.25 -5.61 -14.84
CA GLY A 90 -14.14 -4.16 -14.76
C GLY A 90 -12.83 -3.68 -14.15
N ASP A 91 -12.40 -4.33 -13.07
CA ASP A 91 -11.13 -4.05 -12.39
C ASP A 91 -10.18 -5.23 -12.56
N TRP A 92 -9.97 -5.63 -13.80
CA TRP A 92 -9.09 -6.75 -14.15
C TRP A 92 -7.67 -6.58 -13.60
N ASN A 93 -7.19 -5.34 -13.38
CA ASN A 93 -5.87 -5.08 -12.80
C ASN A 93 -5.71 -5.59 -11.36
N LEU A 94 -6.81 -5.85 -10.65
CA LEU A 94 -6.85 -6.44 -9.31
C LEU A 94 -7.50 -7.84 -9.29
N GLY A 95 -7.86 -8.35 -10.47
CA GLY A 95 -8.63 -9.58 -10.64
C GLY A 95 -7.88 -10.68 -11.38
N GLY A 96 -6.55 -10.63 -11.45
CA GLY A 96 -5.72 -11.63 -12.12
C GLY A 96 -6.03 -13.04 -11.64
N TYR A 97 -6.16 -13.25 -10.33
CA TYR A 97 -6.54 -14.54 -9.76
C TYR A 97 -7.96 -14.96 -10.15
N ALA A 98 -8.93 -14.04 -10.10
CA ALA A 98 -10.31 -14.30 -10.45
C ALA A 98 -10.42 -14.72 -11.92
N ILE A 99 -9.74 -14.00 -12.83
CA ILE A 99 -9.67 -14.34 -14.25
C ILE A 99 -9.10 -15.74 -14.44
N ARG A 100 -7.94 -16.05 -13.83
CA ARG A 100 -7.30 -17.37 -13.93
C ARG A 100 -8.14 -18.49 -13.36
N SER A 101 -8.98 -18.18 -12.36
CA SER A 101 -9.82 -19.16 -11.66
C SER A 101 -11.12 -19.45 -12.40
N VAL A 102 -11.82 -18.42 -12.89
CA VAL A 102 -13.22 -18.55 -13.31
C VAL A 102 -13.55 -18.00 -14.70
N ALA A 103 -12.64 -17.35 -15.43
CA ALA A 103 -12.98 -16.80 -16.75
C ALA A 103 -13.47 -17.88 -17.74
N GLU A 104 -12.96 -19.11 -17.64
CA GLU A 104 -13.38 -20.24 -18.47
C GLU A 104 -14.83 -20.73 -18.22
N VAL A 105 -15.51 -20.20 -17.19
CA VAL A 105 -16.93 -20.49 -16.89
C VAL A 105 -17.86 -19.72 -17.84
N PHE A 106 -17.36 -18.74 -18.57
CA PHE A 106 -18.16 -17.91 -19.47
C PHE A 106 -18.03 -18.34 -20.93
N ASP A 107 -19.10 -18.21 -21.70
CA ASP A 107 -19.07 -18.37 -23.17
C ASP A 107 -18.39 -17.16 -23.84
N TRP A 108 -18.52 -15.98 -23.23
CA TRP A 108 -17.95 -14.73 -23.70
C TRP A 108 -17.41 -13.87 -22.55
N LEU A 109 -16.32 -13.16 -22.81
CA LEU A 109 -15.71 -12.22 -21.86
C LEU A 109 -15.85 -10.80 -22.37
N VAL A 110 -16.08 -9.86 -21.45
CA VAL A 110 -16.22 -8.43 -21.75
C VAL A 110 -15.30 -7.64 -20.83
N ALA A 111 -14.57 -6.68 -21.40
CA ALA A 111 -13.70 -5.77 -20.66
C ALA A 111 -13.59 -4.40 -21.36
N ASP A 112 -12.92 -3.45 -20.71
CA ASP A 112 -12.41 -2.23 -21.36
C ASP A 112 -11.33 -2.58 -22.41
N LEU A 113 -10.87 -1.61 -23.22
CA LEU A 113 -9.90 -1.88 -24.30
C LEU A 113 -8.61 -2.54 -23.80
N GLY A 114 -8.06 -2.07 -22.68
CA GLY A 114 -6.86 -2.64 -22.07
C GLY A 114 -7.08 -4.08 -21.59
N GLY A 115 -8.20 -4.33 -20.90
CA GLY A 115 -8.59 -5.64 -20.42
C GLY A 115 -8.86 -6.62 -21.56
N CYS A 116 -9.42 -6.14 -22.68
CA CYS A 116 -9.59 -6.97 -23.87
C CYS A 116 -8.26 -7.46 -24.42
N GLN A 117 -7.24 -6.60 -24.45
CA GLN A 117 -5.89 -6.98 -24.87
C GLN A 117 -5.32 -8.02 -23.91
N ILE A 118 -5.39 -7.78 -22.60
CA ILE A 118 -4.90 -8.72 -21.58
C ILE A 118 -5.58 -10.09 -21.68
N LEU A 119 -6.91 -10.14 -21.83
CA LEU A 119 -7.64 -11.40 -21.97
C LEU A 119 -7.25 -12.15 -23.25
N ARG A 120 -7.01 -11.44 -24.36
CA ARG A 120 -6.52 -12.07 -25.60
C ARG A 120 -5.09 -12.59 -25.46
N ASP A 121 -4.22 -11.85 -24.78
CA ASP A 121 -2.84 -12.28 -24.48
C ASP A 121 -2.82 -13.52 -23.58
N MET A 122 -3.83 -13.69 -22.72
CA MET A 122 -4.05 -14.93 -21.96
C MET A 122 -4.60 -16.11 -22.79
N GLY A 123 -4.95 -15.88 -24.06
CA GLY A 123 -5.44 -16.91 -24.98
C GLY A 123 -6.97 -17.01 -25.10
N PHE A 124 -7.74 -16.07 -24.54
CA PHE A 124 -9.19 -16.05 -24.73
C PHE A 124 -9.53 -15.46 -26.11
N SER A 125 -10.25 -16.22 -26.94
CA SER A 125 -10.68 -15.77 -28.27
C SER A 125 -12.01 -15.00 -28.25
N ASN A 126 -12.89 -15.34 -27.31
CA ASN A 126 -14.24 -14.79 -27.20
C ASN A 126 -14.24 -13.57 -26.27
N VAL A 127 -13.69 -12.46 -26.74
CA VAL A 127 -13.49 -11.24 -25.96
C VAL A 127 -14.06 -10.03 -26.69
N GLU A 128 -15.04 -9.36 -26.08
CA GLU A 128 -15.71 -8.17 -26.60
C GLU A 128 -15.39 -6.92 -25.77
N HIS A 129 -15.22 -5.79 -26.46
CA HIS A 129 -15.05 -4.50 -25.81
C HIS A 129 -16.40 -3.89 -25.41
N ALA A 130 -16.47 -3.29 -24.23
CA ALA A 130 -17.56 -2.37 -23.89
C ALA A 130 -17.06 -1.22 -23.01
N LEU A 131 -17.72 -0.06 -23.12
CA LEU A 131 -17.59 0.99 -22.10
C LEU A 131 -18.29 0.49 -20.84
N LEU A 132 -17.50 0.16 -19.82
CA LEU A 132 -18.00 -0.51 -18.61
C LEU A 132 -18.59 0.46 -17.58
N TRP A 133 -18.20 1.73 -17.68
CA TRP A 133 -18.52 2.77 -16.73
C TRP A 133 -19.37 3.86 -17.39
N GLY A 134 -20.39 4.32 -16.69
CA GLY A 134 -21.10 5.56 -16.97
C GLY A 134 -21.24 6.37 -15.69
N TYR A 135 -22.29 7.19 -15.63
CA TYR A 135 -22.71 7.86 -14.41
C TYR A 135 -24.18 7.57 -14.10
N ASN A 136 -24.52 7.63 -12.81
CA ASN A 136 -25.89 7.64 -12.34
C ASN A 136 -26.46 9.09 -12.36
N PRO A 137 -27.48 9.41 -13.17
CA PRO A 137 -28.03 10.77 -13.28
C PRO A 137 -28.82 11.24 -12.05
N GLN A 138 -29.30 10.32 -11.20
CA GLN A 138 -29.93 10.70 -9.93
C GLN A 138 -28.90 11.19 -8.92
N GLN A 139 -27.66 10.71 -9.01
CA GLN A 139 -26.57 11.10 -8.12
C GLN A 139 -25.74 12.24 -8.71
N HIS A 140 -25.20 12.06 -9.91
CA HIS A 140 -24.29 13.01 -10.56
C HIS A 140 -25.07 13.86 -11.55
N ARG A 141 -25.28 15.11 -11.17
CA ARG A 141 -26.05 16.09 -11.95
C ARG A 141 -25.54 17.48 -11.66
N LEU A 142 -25.74 18.38 -12.61
CA LEU A 142 -25.55 19.80 -12.43
C LEU A 142 -26.59 20.33 -11.44
N LEU A 143 -26.12 20.95 -10.37
CA LEU A 143 -26.97 21.55 -9.34
C LEU A 143 -27.32 23.00 -9.73
N PRO A 144 -28.54 23.47 -9.41
CA PRO A 144 -28.92 24.86 -9.68
C PRO A 144 -27.94 25.87 -9.07
N GLY A 145 -27.54 26.87 -9.85
CA GLY A 145 -26.56 27.89 -9.46
C GLY A 145 -25.11 27.56 -9.86
N TYR A 146 -24.81 26.34 -10.28
CA TYR A 146 -23.46 25.93 -10.69
C TYR A 146 -23.26 25.95 -12.21
N GLU A 147 -24.18 26.56 -12.97
CA GLU A 147 -24.11 26.68 -14.43
C GLU A 147 -22.93 27.56 -14.89
N ASN A 148 -22.37 28.37 -13.99
CA ASN A 148 -21.18 29.18 -14.20
C ASN A 148 -20.22 29.09 -13.00
N ASP A 149 -19.13 29.85 -13.04
CA ASP A 149 -18.10 29.81 -12.00
C ASP A 149 -18.43 30.58 -10.70
N ALA A 150 -19.57 31.27 -10.61
CA ALA A 150 -19.87 32.16 -9.47
C ALA A 150 -19.86 31.42 -8.12
N HIS A 151 -20.27 30.15 -8.13
CA HIS A 151 -20.32 29.29 -6.94
C HIS A 151 -19.26 28.19 -6.94
N ARG A 152 -18.40 28.12 -7.96
CA ARG A 152 -17.31 27.13 -8.08
C ARG A 152 -16.05 27.63 -7.36
N ASP A 153 -15.98 27.35 -6.07
CA ASP A 153 -14.91 27.82 -5.17
C ASP A 153 -13.71 26.86 -5.08
N ILE A 154 -13.78 25.67 -5.68
CA ILE A 154 -12.65 24.76 -5.82
C ILE A 154 -12.11 24.91 -7.23
N GLU A 155 -10.82 25.24 -7.39
CA GLU A 155 -10.25 25.48 -8.71
C GLU A 155 -9.85 24.17 -9.38
N VAL A 156 -9.24 23.25 -8.63
CA VAL A 156 -8.93 21.89 -9.11
C VAL A 156 -9.35 20.88 -8.06
N LEU A 157 -10.18 19.94 -8.46
CA LEU A 157 -10.66 18.85 -7.61
C LEU A 157 -10.17 17.49 -8.13
N PHE A 158 -9.74 16.64 -7.21
CA PHE A 158 -9.68 15.20 -7.42
C PHE A 158 -10.44 14.51 -6.28
N ILE A 159 -11.25 13.50 -6.60
CA ILE A 159 -11.83 12.60 -5.59
C ILE A 159 -11.52 11.16 -5.97
N GLY A 160 -10.75 10.44 -5.16
CA GLY A 160 -10.39 9.05 -5.41
C GLY A 160 -9.37 8.49 -4.43
N SER A 161 -8.96 7.24 -4.64
CA SER A 161 -7.95 6.57 -3.81
C SER A 161 -6.53 7.07 -4.12
N PHE A 162 -5.73 7.20 -3.06
CA PHE A 162 -4.28 7.50 -3.10
C PHE A 162 -3.41 6.25 -2.91
N HIS A 163 -3.99 5.05 -2.99
CA HIS A 163 -3.27 3.81 -2.70
C HIS A 163 -2.05 3.65 -3.64
N PRO A 164 -0.81 3.78 -3.14
CA PRO A 164 0.35 4.01 -3.99
C PRO A 164 0.69 2.81 -4.88
N TYR A 165 0.30 1.60 -4.48
CA TYR A 165 0.56 0.37 -5.21
C TYR A 165 -0.45 0.08 -6.32
N ILE A 166 -1.68 0.62 -6.22
CA ILE A 166 -2.70 0.49 -7.28
C ILE A 166 -2.61 1.69 -8.23
N HIS A 167 -2.17 2.84 -7.72
CA HIS A 167 -2.29 4.13 -8.37
C HIS A 167 -0.95 4.86 -8.49
N SER A 168 0.16 4.14 -8.72
CA SER A 168 1.52 4.70 -8.72
C SER A 168 1.68 5.91 -9.65
N ARG A 169 1.30 5.79 -10.93
CA ARG A 169 1.37 6.91 -11.89
C ARG A 169 0.41 8.04 -11.52
N ARG A 170 -0.81 7.70 -11.08
CA ARG A 170 -1.79 8.69 -10.62
C ARG A 170 -1.26 9.49 -9.42
N THR A 171 -0.67 8.86 -8.41
CA THR A 171 -0.18 9.58 -7.21
C THR A 171 0.99 10.50 -7.55
N GLN A 172 1.83 10.14 -8.51
CA GLN A 172 2.86 11.05 -9.06
C GLN A 172 2.23 12.28 -9.72
N MET A 173 1.19 12.10 -10.55
CA MET A 173 0.48 13.23 -11.15
C MET A 173 -0.25 14.08 -10.10
N LEU A 174 -0.90 13.45 -9.13
CA LEU A 174 -1.56 14.15 -8.03
C LEU A 174 -0.57 14.96 -7.19
N ALA A 175 0.66 14.48 -6.98
CA ALA A 175 1.69 15.25 -6.29
C ALA A 175 2.05 16.53 -7.04
N ARG A 176 2.06 16.51 -8.38
CA ARG A 176 2.29 17.70 -9.21
C ARG A 176 1.12 18.67 -9.13
N VAL A 177 -0.11 18.16 -9.26
CA VAL A 177 -1.33 18.96 -9.07
C VAL A 177 -1.39 19.58 -7.67
N ALA A 178 -1.01 18.82 -6.64
CA ALA A 178 -1.02 19.30 -5.26
C ALA A 178 -0.05 20.47 -5.03
N ARG A 179 1.13 20.48 -5.67
CA ARG A 179 2.08 21.62 -5.57
C ARG A 179 1.50 22.94 -6.07
N LEU A 180 0.49 22.89 -6.94
CA LEU A 180 -0.24 24.06 -7.40
C LEU A 180 -1.13 24.69 -6.30
N SER A 181 -1.31 24.04 -5.14
CA SER A 181 -2.03 24.59 -3.99
C SER A 181 -1.41 25.87 -3.43
N THR A 182 -0.14 26.12 -3.75
CA THR A 182 0.57 27.38 -3.43
C THR A 182 0.03 28.59 -4.21
N LYS A 183 -0.70 28.36 -5.31
CA LYS A 183 -1.25 29.40 -6.20
C LYS A 183 -2.76 29.30 -6.39
N TYR A 184 -3.31 28.10 -6.33
CA TYR A 184 -4.72 27.81 -6.63
C TYR A 184 -5.38 27.03 -5.49
N ARG A 185 -6.70 27.08 -5.41
CA ARG A 185 -7.49 26.26 -4.47
C ARG A 185 -7.63 24.83 -4.99
N VAL A 186 -6.65 24.00 -4.65
CA VAL A 186 -6.60 22.57 -5.00
C VAL A 186 -7.15 21.74 -3.84
N LEU A 187 -8.06 20.81 -4.14
CA LEU A 187 -8.57 19.83 -3.18
C LEU A 187 -8.44 18.41 -3.75
N LEU A 188 -7.71 17.55 -3.04
CA LEU A 188 -7.56 16.13 -3.34
C LEU A 188 -8.23 15.35 -2.21
N ALA A 189 -9.35 14.70 -2.49
CA ALA A 189 -10.15 14.01 -1.49
C ALA A 189 -10.22 12.49 -1.74
N SER A 190 -10.41 11.73 -0.66
CA SER A 190 -10.68 10.29 -0.71
C SER A 190 -11.82 9.93 0.23
N GLY A 191 -12.53 8.82 -0.02
CA GLY A 191 -13.57 8.34 0.87
C GLY A 191 -14.83 9.22 0.91
N ILE A 192 -15.05 10.05 -0.10
CA ILE A 192 -16.26 10.86 -0.24
C ILE A 192 -17.27 10.14 -1.15
N TYR A 193 -18.51 10.02 -0.69
CA TYR A 193 -19.58 9.29 -1.39
C TYR A 193 -20.92 10.04 -1.35
N GLY A 194 -21.88 9.60 -2.17
CA GLY A 194 -23.26 10.06 -2.15
C GLY A 194 -23.42 11.57 -2.41
N GLN A 195 -24.30 12.24 -1.65
CA GLN A 195 -24.59 13.66 -1.86
C GLN A 195 -23.35 14.56 -1.66
N ALA A 196 -22.46 14.22 -0.72
CA ALA A 196 -21.23 14.99 -0.50
C ALA A 196 -20.32 14.94 -1.74
N TYR A 197 -20.25 13.79 -2.41
CA TYR A 197 -19.51 13.64 -3.67
C TYR A 197 -20.08 14.57 -4.76
N THR A 198 -21.40 14.53 -4.96
CA THR A 198 -22.09 15.40 -5.94
C THR A 198 -21.86 16.88 -5.64
N GLN A 199 -21.94 17.28 -4.38
CA GLN A 199 -21.74 18.66 -3.96
C GLN A 199 -20.31 19.15 -4.25
N LEU A 200 -19.29 18.36 -3.90
CA LEU A 200 -17.90 18.72 -4.19
C LEU A 200 -17.64 18.83 -5.69
N MET A 201 -18.12 17.87 -6.49
CA MET A 201 -17.96 17.88 -7.95
C MET A 201 -18.57 19.14 -8.59
N ASN A 202 -19.73 19.61 -8.09
CA ASN A 202 -20.36 20.84 -8.57
C ASN A 202 -19.59 22.11 -8.16
N ARG A 203 -18.88 22.10 -7.03
CA ARG A 203 -18.05 23.24 -6.56
C ARG A 203 -16.73 23.38 -7.33
N ALA A 204 -16.34 22.40 -8.13
CA ALA A 204 -15.07 22.39 -8.85
C ALA A 204 -15.15 23.09 -10.22
N LYS A 205 -14.18 23.94 -10.55
CA LYS A 205 -14.00 24.45 -11.93
C LYS A 205 -13.42 23.37 -12.83
N ILE A 206 -12.33 22.75 -12.38
CA ILE A 206 -11.65 21.64 -13.05
C ILE A 206 -11.77 20.39 -12.17
N VAL A 207 -12.17 19.27 -12.76
CA VAL A 207 -12.01 17.95 -12.14
C VAL A 207 -10.86 17.24 -12.85
N PHE A 208 -9.80 16.99 -12.10
CA PHE A 208 -8.64 16.26 -12.55
C PHE A 208 -8.90 14.75 -12.51
N ASN A 209 -8.63 14.06 -13.61
CA ASN A 209 -8.68 12.62 -13.71
C ASN A 209 -7.34 12.04 -14.19
N HIS A 210 -7.01 10.87 -13.67
CA HIS A 210 -5.99 9.97 -14.22
C HIS A 210 -6.51 8.54 -14.04
N SER A 211 -6.77 7.83 -15.12
CA SER A 211 -7.30 6.46 -15.05
C SER A 211 -6.25 5.48 -14.50
N VAL A 212 -6.65 4.25 -14.15
CA VAL A 212 -5.69 3.24 -13.65
C VAL A 212 -5.15 2.39 -14.79
N ARG A 213 -5.99 2.10 -15.79
CA ARG A 213 -5.79 1.10 -16.83
C ARG A 213 -5.87 1.70 -18.24
N GLY A 214 -6.03 3.02 -18.36
CA GLY A 214 -6.33 3.69 -19.63
C GLY A 214 -7.82 3.64 -20.00
N GLU A 215 -8.69 3.27 -19.06
CA GLU A 215 -10.14 3.20 -19.24
C GLU A 215 -10.80 4.57 -19.13
N CYS A 216 -11.95 4.75 -19.77
CA CYS A 216 -12.80 5.90 -19.46
C CYS A 216 -13.57 5.56 -18.17
N ASN A 217 -12.98 5.90 -17.02
CA ASN A 217 -13.56 5.57 -15.71
C ASN A 217 -14.74 6.46 -15.32
N MET A 218 -15.42 6.09 -14.23
CA MET A 218 -16.61 6.79 -13.73
C MET A 218 -16.39 8.30 -13.57
N ARG A 219 -15.23 8.72 -13.02
CA ARG A 219 -14.93 10.13 -12.74
C ARG A 219 -15.02 11.02 -13.99
N ALA A 220 -14.64 10.50 -15.15
CA ALA A 220 -14.75 11.23 -16.41
C ALA A 220 -16.20 11.62 -16.71
N TYR A 221 -17.13 10.66 -16.60
CA TYR A 221 -18.55 10.91 -16.81
C TYR A 221 -19.15 11.78 -15.70
N GLU A 222 -18.79 11.54 -14.44
CA GLU A 222 -19.32 12.26 -13.29
C GLU A 222 -18.90 13.73 -13.27
N ALA A 223 -17.68 14.04 -13.71
CA ALA A 223 -17.19 15.41 -13.87
C ALA A 223 -18.03 16.18 -14.88
N ALA A 224 -18.20 15.61 -16.07
CA ALA A 224 -19.04 16.18 -17.13
C ALA A 224 -20.50 16.31 -16.68
N ALA A 225 -21.04 15.31 -15.97
CA ALA A 225 -22.42 15.32 -15.48
C ALA A 225 -22.67 16.42 -14.44
N CYS A 226 -21.66 16.78 -13.63
CA CYS A 226 -21.69 17.88 -12.68
C CYS A 226 -21.25 19.24 -13.29
N GLY A 227 -21.01 19.29 -14.60
CA GLY A 227 -20.67 20.52 -15.34
C GLY A 227 -19.29 21.09 -15.03
N ALA A 228 -18.35 20.28 -14.55
CA ALA A 228 -16.96 20.69 -14.37
C ALA A 228 -16.13 20.40 -15.63
N LEU A 229 -15.05 21.17 -15.85
CA LEU A 229 -14.11 20.88 -16.92
C LEU A 229 -13.29 19.62 -16.58
N LEU A 230 -13.47 18.56 -17.36
CA LEU A 230 -12.73 17.31 -17.18
C LEU A 230 -11.31 17.44 -17.75
N PHE A 231 -10.30 17.14 -16.92
CA PHE A 231 -8.94 16.87 -17.35
C PHE A 231 -8.66 15.37 -17.34
N ASN A 232 -8.09 14.83 -18.42
CA ASN A 232 -7.77 13.40 -18.53
C ASN A 232 -6.42 13.19 -19.22
N GLU A 233 -5.72 12.08 -18.96
CA GLU A 233 -4.45 11.78 -19.62
C GLU A 233 -4.65 11.54 -21.13
N ALA A 234 -3.73 12.06 -21.94
CA ALA A 234 -3.82 12.04 -23.40
C ALA A 234 -3.56 10.64 -24.01
N ASP A 235 -2.85 9.77 -23.28
CA ASP A 235 -2.58 8.38 -23.66
C ASP A 235 -3.68 7.40 -23.19
N ASN A 236 -4.80 7.91 -22.66
CA ASN A 236 -5.96 7.09 -22.31
C ASN A 236 -6.56 6.41 -23.56
N LEU A 237 -6.88 5.12 -23.43
CA LEU A 237 -7.31 4.29 -24.56
C LEU A 237 -8.76 4.55 -24.99
N GLU A 238 -9.62 4.99 -24.07
CA GLU A 238 -11.08 5.04 -24.28
C GLU A 238 -11.68 6.44 -24.24
N ILE A 239 -10.99 7.43 -23.66
CA ILE A 239 -11.56 8.78 -23.47
C ILE A 239 -12.02 9.38 -24.80
N GLY A 240 -11.26 9.16 -25.88
CA GLY A 240 -11.57 9.62 -27.24
C GLY A 240 -12.80 8.96 -27.86
N LEU A 241 -13.30 7.86 -27.30
CA LEU A 241 -14.57 7.22 -27.72
C LEU A 241 -15.79 8.01 -27.21
N VAL A 242 -15.60 8.86 -26.19
CA VAL A 242 -16.68 9.58 -25.50
C VAL A 242 -16.56 11.09 -25.70
N PHE A 243 -15.37 11.65 -25.44
CA PHE A 243 -15.08 13.09 -25.38
C PHE A 243 -13.87 13.44 -26.26
N ARG A 244 -13.86 14.62 -26.87
CA ARG A 244 -12.76 15.12 -27.70
C ARG A 244 -11.99 16.25 -26.99
N ASP A 245 -10.66 16.25 -27.13
CA ASP A 245 -9.80 17.29 -26.58
C ASP A 245 -10.17 18.66 -27.15
N GLY A 246 -10.31 19.66 -26.28
CA GLY A 246 -10.70 21.03 -26.64
C GLY A 246 -12.17 21.22 -27.00
N GLU A 247 -12.97 20.16 -27.08
CA GLU A 247 -14.42 20.24 -27.36
C GLU A 247 -15.24 19.85 -26.12
N GLU A 248 -14.99 18.66 -25.54
CA GLU A 248 -15.71 18.16 -24.37
C GLU A 248 -14.80 17.71 -23.21
N CYS A 249 -13.48 17.70 -23.40
CA CYS A 249 -12.52 17.49 -22.32
C CYS A 249 -11.21 18.20 -22.63
N VAL A 250 -10.31 18.20 -21.66
CA VAL A 250 -8.93 18.65 -21.83
C VAL A 250 -8.01 17.47 -21.59
N LEU A 251 -7.28 17.07 -22.62
CA LEU A 251 -6.27 16.03 -22.50
C LEU A 251 -4.93 16.62 -22.06
N TYR A 252 -4.18 15.97 -21.18
CA TYR A 252 -2.84 16.44 -20.78
C TYR A 252 -1.79 15.35 -20.98
N THR A 253 -0.55 15.78 -21.18
CA THR A 253 0.64 14.94 -21.10
C THR A 253 1.39 15.27 -19.81
N GLU A 254 2.37 14.44 -19.47
CA GLU A 254 3.26 14.75 -18.35
C GLU A 254 4.03 16.06 -18.57
N ASP A 255 4.26 16.49 -19.80
CA ASP A 255 5.05 17.69 -20.06
C ASP A 255 4.25 19.00 -19.95
N ASN A 256 2.92 18.96 -20.11
CA ASN A 256 2.09 20.15 -20.21
C ASN A 256 0.99 20.27 -19.13
N LEU A 257 0.96 19.36 -18.15
CA LEU A 257 -0.09 19.30 -17.13
C LEU A 257 -0.30 20.64 -16.39
N GLU A 258 0.75 21.19 -15.79
CA GLU A 258 0.66 22.44 -15.02
C GLU A 258 0.34 23.63 -15.91
N GLU A 259 0.88 23.66 -17.13
CA GLU A 259 0.61 24.71 -18.12
C GLU A 259 -0.86 24.72 -18.54
N ARG A 260 -1.43 23.55 -18.89
CA ARG A 260 -2.85 23.44 -19.27
C ARG A 260 -3.76 23.82 -18.09
N ILE A 261 -3.46 23.38 -16.86
CA ILE A 261 -4.23 23.80 -15.68
C ILE A 261 -4.17 25.33 -15.52
N ALA A 262 -2.97 25.92 -15.60
CA ALA A 262 -2.81 27.37 -15.46
C ALA A 262 -3.55 28.15 -16.58
N PHE A 263 -3.47 27.67 -17.82
CA PHE A 263 -4.17 28.24 -18.97
C PHE A 263 -5.68 28.25 -18.72
N TYR A 264 -6.27 27.10 -18.40
CA TYR A 264 -7.72 27.00 -18.20
C TYR A 264 -8.21 27.62 -16.90
N LEU A 265 -7.34 27.98 -15.95
CA LEU A 265 -7.71 28.76 -14.76
C LEU A 265 -7.52 30.27 -14.94
N ALA A 266 -6.79 30.70 -15.98
CA ALA A 266 -6.58 32.12 -16.25
C ALA A 266 -7.93 32.84 -16.52
N PRO A 267 -8.16 34.04 -15.96
CA PRO A 267 -9.42 34.76 -16.14
C PRO A 267 -9.85 34.93 -17.60
N GLU A 268 -8.91 35.24 -18.49
CA GLU A 268 -9.09 35.42 -19.93
C GLU A 268 -9.61 34.17 -20.66
N ASN A 269 -9.39 32.97 -20.11
CA ASN A 269 -9.82 31.70 -20.69
C ASN A 269 -11.09 31.13 -20.04
N THR A 270 -11.79 31.93 -19.23
CA THR A 270 -13.01 31.50 -18.53
C THR A 270 -14.13 31.10 -19.47
N GLU A 271 -14.33 31.85 -20.56
CA GLU A 271 -15.38 31.55 -21.54
C GLU A 271 -15.12 30.19 -22.22
N GLU A 272 -13.88 29.92 -22.63
CA GLU A 272 -13.48 28.66 -23.24
C GLU A 272 -13.65 27.48 -22.27
N ARG A 273 -13.21 27.63 -21.01
CA ARG A 273 -13.43 26.62 -19.96
C ARG A 273 -14.91 26.25 -19.82
N LEU A 274 -15.78 27.26 -19.71
CA LEU A 274 -17.23 27.06 -19.54
C LEU A 274 -17.86 26.45 -20.80
N ARG A 275 -17.43 26.85 -21.99
CA ARG A 275 -17.89 26.28 -23.26
C ARG A 275 -17.61 24.77 -23.33
N ILE A 276 -16.38 24.35 -23.02
CA ILE A 276 -15.99 22.93 -23.04
C ILE A 276 -16.77 22.14 -21.98
N ALA A 277 -16.88 22.66 -20.75
CA ALA A 277 -17.62 22.00 -19.67
C ALA A 277 -19.12 21.83 -20.00
N ALA A 278 -19.75 22.83 -20.63
CA ALA A 278 -21.13 22.74 -21.07
C ALA A 278 -21.32 21.72 -22.21
N ALA A 279 -20.39 21.67 -23.16
CA ALA A 279 -20.41 20.67 -24.23
C ALA A 279 -20.24 19.25 -23.67
N ALA A 280 -19.34 19.06 -22.72
CA ALA A 280 -19.18 17.81 -21.98
C ALA A 280 -20.47 17.38 -21.26
N HIS A 281 -21.11 18.32 -20.56
CA HIS A 281 -22.38 18.08 -19.86
C HIS A 281 -23.51 17.68 -20.81
N ALA A 282 -23.58 18.27 -22.01
CA ALA A 282 -24.56 17.87 -23.02
C ALA A 282 -24.26 16.48 -23.59
N ARG A 283 -22.98 16.22 -23.91
CA ARG A 283 -22.52 14.94 -24.47
C ARG A 283 -22.77 13.78 -23.52
N VAL A 284 -22.45 13.95 -22.24
CA VAL A 284 -22.50 12.86 -21.26
C VAL A 284 -23.91 12.31 -21.05
N GLN A 285 -24.98 13.06 -21.33
CA GLN A 285 -26.37 12.60 -21.15
C GLN A 285 -26.71 11.30 -21.92
N GLN A 286 -25.92 10.95 -22.95
CA GLN A 286 -26.04 9.71 -23.73
C GLN A 286 -25.13 8.58 -23.23
N HIS A 287 -24.50 8.76 -22.07
CA HIS A 287 -23.48 7.88 -21.50
C HIS A 287 -23.76 7.56 -20.01
N THR A 288 -25.02 7.36 -19.64
CA THR A 288 -25.37 6.78 -18.33
C THR A 288 -25.11 5.28 -18.31
N ASP A 289 -25.09 4.67 -17.11
CA ASP A 289 -24.94 3.23 -16.95
C ASP A 289 -25.99 2.44 -17.75
N ALA A 290 -27.23 2.93 -17.80
CA ALA A 290 -28.32 2.32 -18.58
C ALA A 290 -28.07 2.36 -20.09
N HIS A 291 -27.51 3.45 -20.62
CA HIS A 291 -27.17 3.55 -22.05
C HIS A 291 -26.04 2.59 -22.42
N HIS A 292 -25.04 2.45 -21.57
CA HIS A 292 -23.93 1.54 -21.85
C HIS A 292 -24.34 0.08 -21.73
N LEU A 293 -25.21 -0.26 -20.77
CA LEU A 293 -25.81 -1.59 -20.72
C LEU A 293 -26.64 -1.88 -21.97
N ALA A 294 -27.44 -0.93 -22.47
CA ALA A 294 -28.21 -1.11 -23.70
C ALA A 294 -27.29 -1.43 -24.89
N LYS A 295 -26.21 -0.66 -25.07
CA LYS A 295 -25.19 -0.89 -26.11
C LYS A 295 -24.49 -2.25 -25.96
N LEU A 296 -24.22 -2.69 -24.72
CA LEU A 296 -23.68 -4.02 -24.47
C LEU A 296 -24.69 -5.09 -24.88
N LEU A 297 -25.97 -4.94 -24.53
CA LEU A 297 -27.01 -5.90 -24.91
C LEU A 297 -27.23 -5.97 -26.43
N ASP A 298 -27.10 -4.87 -27.17
CA ASP A 298 -27.12 -4.90 -28.64
C ASP A 298 -26.03 -5.83 -29.20
N LYS A 299 -24.81 -5.71 -28.66
CA LYS A 299 -23.68 -6.59 -29.05
C LYS A 299 -23.93 -8.04 -28.63
N LEU A 300 -24.35 -8.27 -27.40
CA LEU A 300 -24.59 -9.60 -26.87
C LEU A 300 -25.75 -10.31 -27.56
N GLU A 301 -26.79 -9.59 -27.95
CA GLU A 301 -27.90 -10.14 -28.73
C GLU A 301 -27.38 -10.72 -30.05
N PHE A 302 -26.57 -9.95 -30.80
CA PHE A 302 -25.97 -10.42 -32.04
C PHE A 302 -25.11 -11.69 -31.83
N LEU A 303 -24.25 -11.69 -30.80
CA LEU A 303 -23.40 -12.84 -30.47
C LEU A 303 -24.23 -14.06 -30.04
N TYR A 304 -25.27 -13.86 -29.24
CA TYR A 304 -26.19 -14.91 -28.82
C TYR A 304 -26.91 -15.56 -30.01
N GLN A 305 -27.34 -14.78 -31.01
CA GLN A 305 -27.96 -15.31 -32.22
C GLN A 305 -27.04 -16.26 -32.98
N GLN A 306 -25.72 -16.02 -32.96
CA GLN A 306 -24.73 -16.91 -33.55
C GLN A 306 -24.46 -18.13 -32.66
N TRP A 307 -24.24 -17.89 -31.37
CA TRP A 307 -23.95 -18.92 -30.38
C TRP A 307 -25.05 -19.99 -30.33
N ARG A 308 -26.33 -19.60 -30.35
CA ARG A 308 -27.45 -20.54 -30.27
C ARG A 308 -27.55 -21.51 -31.46
N LEU A 309 -26.91 -21.18 -32.59
CA LEU A 309 -26.87 -22.02 -33.80
C LEU A 309 -25.70 -23.02 -33.78
N THR A 310 -24.79 -22.93 -32.80
CA THR A 310 -23.65 -23.83 -32.69
C THR A 310 -23.97 -25.07 -31.85
N ASP A 311 -23.48 -26.23 -32.28
CA ASP A 311 -23.63 -27.51 -31.55
C ASP A 311 -22.74 -27.60 -30.30
N ARG A 312 -21.68 -26.78 -30.22
CA ARG A 312 -20.68 -26.81 -29.13
C ARG A 312 -21.07 -25.88 -27.98
N LYS A 313 -21.92 -26.39 -27.08
CA LYS A 313 -22.36 -25.67 -25.86
C LYS A 313 -21.51 -25.96 -24.61
N SER A 314 -20.29 -26.51 -24.78
CA SER A 314 -19.48 -26.95 -23.64
C SER A 314 -18.34 -25.98 -23.36
N ARG A 315 -18.44 -25.30 -22.22
CA ARG A 315 -17.42 -24.38 -21.70
C ARG A 315 -16.15 -25.14 -21.29
N LEU A 316 -14.99 -24.49 -21.43
CA LEU A 316 -13.70 -25.05 -21.05
C LEU A 316 -13.66 -25.50 -19.60
N PHE A 317 -14.24 -24.71 -18.68
CA PHE A 317 -14.25 -25.02 -17.26
C PHE A 317 -14.88 -26.39 -16.97
N ARG A 318 -15.96 -26.76 -17.67
CA ARG A 318 -16.68 -28.04 -17.50
C ARG A 318 -15.81 -29.27 -17.77
N HIS A 319 -14.78 -29.14 -18.62
CA HIS A 319 -13.88 -30.22 -18.98
C HIS A 319 -12.77 -30.47 -17.96
N ARG A 320 -12.61 -29.57 -16.98
CA ARG A 320 -11.67 -29.77 -15.87
C ARG A 320 -12.16 -30.85 -14.90
N PRO A 321 -11.25 -31.59 -14.26
CA PRO A 321 -11.61 -32.50 -13.17
C PRO A 321 -12.47 -31.82 -12.11
N THR A 322 -13.47 -32.52 -11.57
CA THR A 322 -14.40 -31.96 -10.58
C THR A 322 -13.68 -31.35 -9.37
N SER A 323 -12.62 -32.00 -8.88
CA SER A 323 -11.81 -31.48 -7.77
C SER A 323 -11.13 -30.15 -8.10
N GLN A 324 -10.62 -29.97 -9.33
CA GLN A 324 -10.03 -28.70 -9.76
C GLN A 324 -11.07 -27.60 -9.90
N ARG A 325 -12.26 -27.92 -10.44
CA ARG A 325 -13.37 -26.96 -10.53
C ARG A 325 -13.80 -26.48 -9.16
N GLN A 326 -14.03 -27.41 -8.23
CA GLN A 326 -14.39 -27.10 -6.85
C GLN A 326 -13.32 -26.24 -6.18
N HIS A 327 -12.04 -26.61 -6.33
CA HIS A 327 -10.94 -25.87 -5.74
C HIS A 327 -10.88 -24.42 -6.26
N ARG A 328 -10.94 -24.22 -7.57
CA ARG A 328 -10.91 -22.88 -8.19
C ARG A 328 -12.09 -22.01 -7.75
N LEU A 329 -13.29 -22.59 -7.64
CA LEU A 329 -14.47 -21.88 -7.16
C LEU A 329 -14.35 -21.48 -5.69
N LEU A 330 -13.82 -22.37 -4.83
CA LEU A 330 -13.62 -22.06 -3.42
C LEU A 330 -12.59 -20.95 -3.22
N ILE A 331 -11.48 -20.95 -3.97
CA ILE A 331 -10.51 -19.86 -3.88
C ILE A 331 -11.11 -18.56 -4.41
N HIS A 332 -11.90 -18.61 -5.50
CA HIS A 332 -12.66 -17.47 -5.98
C HIS A 332 -13.54 -16.86 -4.88
N TRP A 333 -14.23 -17.68 -4.10
CA TRP A 333 -15.04 -17.21 -2.97
C TRP A 333 -14.20 -16.66 -1.81
N LEU A 334 -13.04 -17.25 -1.50
CA LEU A 334 -12.15 -16.79 -0.43
C LEU A 334 -11.55 -15.41 -0.69
N ARG A 335 -11.37 -15.05 -1.96
CA ARG A 335 -10.87 -13.74 -2.36
C ARG A 335 -11.88 -12.61 -2.15
N MET A 336 -13.10 -12.96 -1.75
CA MET A 336 -14.14 -12.02 -1.36
C MET A 336 -14.50 -12.23 0.11
N PRO A 337 -13.77 -11.59 1.05
CA PRO A 337 -13.87 -11.87 2.49
C PRO A 337 -15.16 -11.30 3.13
N THR A 338 -16.31 -11.52 2.48
CA THR A 338 -17.63 -11.30 3.07
C THR A 338 -17.92 -12.41 4.08
N LEU A 339 -18.63 -12.08 5.16
CA LEU A 339 -19.04 -13.06 6.17
C LEU A 339 -19.74 -14.28 5.53
N ASP A 340 -20.63 -14.05 4.57
CA ASP A 340 -21.38 -15.12 3.89
C ASP A 340 -20.47 -16.01 3.02
N GLY A 341 -19.55 -15.40 2.27
CA GLY A 341 -18.60 -16.11 1.41
C GLY A 341 -17.64 -16.98 2.20
N LEU A 342 -17.03 -16.41 3.25
CA LEU A 342 -16.12 -17.13 4.14
C LEU A 342 -16.82 -18.27 4.88
N SER A 343 -18.03 -18.02 5.41
CA SER A 343 -18.84 -19.06 6.06
C SER A 343 -19.19 -20.20 5.10
N CYS A 344 -19.52 -19.88 3.85
CA CYS A 344 -19.82 -20.88 2.83
C CYS A 344 -18.60 -21.76 2.51
N VAL A 345 -17.41 -21.16 2.40
CA VAL A 345 -16.16 -21.91 2.18
C VAL A 345 -15.91 -22.87 3.34
N GLN A 346 -16.04 -22.41 4.59
CA GLN A 346 -15.89 -23.25 5.77
C GLN A 346 -16.87 -24.44 5.77
N GLN A 347 -18.15 -24.20 5.48
CA GLN A 347 -19.19 -25.24 5.43
C GLN A 347 -18.96 -26.25 4.30
N SER A 348 -18.58 -25.76 3.12
CA SER A 348 -18.32 -26.61 1.94
C SER A 348 -17.16 -27.57 2.19
N LEU A 349 -16.11 -27.09 2.86
CA LEU A 349 -14.91 -27.85 3.14
C LEU A 349 -14.97 -28.70 4.43
N ALA A 350 -15.94 -28.44 5.32
CA ALA A 350 -16.07 -29.19 6.58
C ALA A 350 -16.25 -30.70 6.37
N LYS A 351 -16.82 -31.12 5.24
CA LYS A 351 -17.06 -32.53 4.88
C LYS A 351 -15.85 -33.22 4.26
N GLU A 352 -14.83 -32.48 3.82
CA GLU A 352 -13.64 -33.02 3.14
C GLU A 352 -12.56 -33.53 4.12
N GLY A 353 -12.84 -33.50 5.42
CA GLY A 353 -12.00 -34.13 6.45
C GLY A 353 -10.62 -33.46 6.56
N SER A 354 -9.55 -34.27 6.49
CA SER A 354 -8.17 -33.86 6.70
C SER A 354 -7.35 -33.78 5.42
N HIS A 355 -7.98 -33.56 4.26
CA HIS A 355 -7.24 -33.35 3.02
C HIS A 355 -6.41 -32.05 3.10
N PRO A 356 -5.11 -32.05 2.74
CA PRO A 356 -4.23 -30.88 2.90
C PRO A 356 -4.81 -29.59 2.28
N SER A 357 -5.38 -29.69 1.08
CA SER A 357 -5.96 -28.52 0.41
C SER A 357 -7.13 -27.90 1.18
N SER A 358 -7.94 -28.74 1.82
CA SER A 358 -9.07 -28.31 2.64
C SER A 358 -8.60 -27.67 3.94
N LEU A 359 -7.54 -28.21 4.57
CA LEU A 359 -6.96 -27.64 5.80
C LEU A 359 -6.47 -26.22 5.59
N PHE A 360 -5.71 -25.97 4.50
CA PHE A 360 -5.24 -24.62 4.20
C PHE A 360 -6.40 -23.65 3.96
N LEU A 361 -7.33 -23.96 3.05
CA LEU A 361 -8.44 -23.05 2.71
C LEU A 361 -9.32 -22.73 3.92
N ARG A 362 -9.56 -23.73 4.79
CA ARG A 362 -10.33 -23.52 6.03
C ARG A 362 -9.56 -22.67 7.03
N GLY A 363 -8.25 -22.89 7.17
CA GLY A 363 -7.39 -22.09 8.04
C GLY A 363 -7.33 -20.63 7.57
N PHE A 364 -7.18 -20.43 6.26
CA PHE A 364 -7.27 -19.12 5.62
C PHE A 364 -8.64 -18.46 5.85
N ALA A 365 -9.75 -19.16 5.60
CA ALA A 365 -11.10 -18.64 5.81
C ALA A 365 -11.33 -18.20 7.26
N ALA A 366 -10.87 -19.01 8.23
CA ALA A 366 -10.97 -18.69 9.65
C ALA A 366 -10.15 -17.44 9.98
N ALA A 367 -8.94 -17.30 9.44
CA ALA A 367 -8.11 -16.11 9.63
C ALA A 367 -8.79 -14.84 9.08
N GLU A 368 -9.38 -14.90 7.88
CA GLU A 368 -10.15 -13.78 7.29
C GLU A 368 -11.41 -13.43 8.10
N LEU A 369 -12.13 -14.43 8.63
CA LEU A 369 -13.30 -14.20 9.49
C LEU A 369 -12.92 -13.45 10.77
N ALA A 370 -11.73 -13.70 11.31
CA ALA A 370 -11.23 -12.98 12.48
C ALA A 370 -11.07 -11.47 12.19
N LEU A 371 -10.66 -11.10 10.98
CA LEU A 371 -10.52 -9.69 10.55
C LEU A 371 -11.87 -9.00 10.30
N GLN A 372 -12.92 -9.77 9.97
CA GLN A 372 -14.29 -9.24 9.82
C GLN A 372 -14.99 -8.98 11.16
N THR A 373 -14.43 -9.45 12.28
CA THR A 373 -15.03 -9.34 13.62
C THR A 373 -14.04 -8.77 14.64
N PRO A 374 -13.37 -7.64 14.36
CA PRO A 374 -12.31 -7.10 15.21
C PRO A 374 -12.82 -6.85 16.64
N ASP A 375 -11.93 -7.01 17.61
CA ASP A 375 -12.20 -6.78 19.05
C ASP A 375 -13.33 -7.61 19.67
N SER A 376 -13.70 -8.73 19.04
CA SER A 376 -14.69 -9.67 19.56
C SER A 376 -14.05 -10.97 20.11
N PRO A 377 -14.66 -11.64 21.11
CA PRO A 377 -14.22 -12.99 21.51
C PRO A 377 -14.23 -13.99 20.35
N ALA A 378 -15.11 -13.77 19.35
CA ALA A 378 -15.18 -14.59 18.15
C ALA A 378 -13.90 -14.48 17.29
N SER A 379 -13.28 -13.30 17.22
CA SER A 379 -12.01 -13.10 16.49
C SER A 379 -10.90 -14.00 17.02
N THR A 380 -10.71 -14.03 18.35
CA THR A 380 -9.72 -14.92 18.97
C THR A 380 -10.02 -16.40 18.71
N VAL A 381 -11.30 -16.80 18.74
CA VAL A 381 -11.70 -18.18 18.42
C VAL A 381 -11.34 -18.53 16.98
N HIS A 382 -11.63 -17.63 16.03
CA HIS A 382 -11.29 -17.80 14.63
C HIS A 382 -9.78 -17.85 14.38
N LEU A 383 -8.98 -17.00 15.05
CA LEU A 383 -7.52 -17.05 14.96
C LEU A 383 -6.94 -18.36 15.53
N LEU A 384 -7.48 -18.86 16.64
CA LEU A 384 -7.06 -20.14 17.22
C LEU A 384 -7.42 -21.32 16.31
N GLU A 385 -8.62 -21.31 15.70
CA GLU A 385 -9.01 -22.30 14.69
C GLU A 385 -8.07 -22.24 13.48
N ALA A 386 -7.81 -21.04 12.95
CA ALA A 386 -6.89 -20.82 11.84
C ALA A 386 -5.50 -21.38 12.14
N LYS A 387 -4.94 -21.06 13.32
CA LYS A 387 -3.65 -21.56 13.78
C LYS A 387 -3.64 -23.09 13.78
N GLN A 388 -4.63 -23.73 14.41
CA GLN A 388 -4.70 -25.19 14.50
C GLN A 388 -4.76 -25.86 13.13
N LEU A 389 -5.55 -25.31 12.20
CA LEU A 389 -5.70 -25.83 10.84
C LEU A 389 -4.40 -25.67 10.03
N LEU A 390 -3.74 -24.52 10.12
CA LEU A 390 -2.49 -24.24 9.41
C LEU A 390 -1.31 -25.05 9.97
N GLU A 391 -1.23 -25.26 11.28
CA GLU A 391 -0.23 -26.15 11.89
C GLU A 391 -0.42 -27.60 11.40
N ARG A 392 -1.66 -28.09 11.37
CA ARG A 392 -1.96 -29.42 10.81
C ARG A 392 -1.63 -29.50 9.32
N GLN A 393 -1.86 -28.44 8.57
CA GLN A 393 -1.46 -28.36 7.16
C GLN A 393 0.05 -28.50 7.02
N LEU A 394 0.85 -27.80 7.83
CA LEU A 394 2.31 -27.88 7.78
C LEU A 394 2.86 -29.23 8.26
N VAL A 395 2.14 -29.95 9.14
CA VAL A 395 2.51 -31.33 9.50
C VAL A 395 2.31 -32.28 8.31
N GLN A 396 1.23 -32.13 7.56
CA GLN A 396 0.92 -33.00 6.42
C GLN A 396 1.66 -32.61 5.13
N ASN A 397 1.88 -31.32 4.94
CA ASN A 397 2.59 -30.73 3.83
C ASN A 397 3.59 -29.68 4.33
N PRO A 398 4.76 -30.12 4.85
CA PRO A 398 5.79 -29.21 5.34
C PRO A 398 6.31 -28.25 4.25
N GLN A 399 6.08 -28.57 2.98
CA GLN A 399 6.54 -27.78 1.85
C GLN A 399 5.68 -26.53 1.57
N ASP A 400 4.52 -26.40 2.21
CA ASP A 400 3.56 -25.33 1.94
C ASP A 400 4.01 -23.95 2.48
N LEU A 401 4.66 -23.17 1.61
CA LEU A 401 5.13 -21.82 1.95
C LEU A 401 3.99 -20.83 2.20
N ALA A 402 2.83 -21.01 1.55
CA ALA A 402 1.67 -20.15 1.76
C ALA A 402 1.07 -20.38 3.15
N ALA A 403 1.01 -21.65 3.59
CA ALA A 403 0.61 -22.01 4.95
C ALA A 403 1.59 -21.44 5.99
N LEU A 404 2.90 -21.52 5.72
CA LEU A 404 3.94 -21.00 6.61
C LEU A 404 3.83 -19.48 6.77
N TYR A 405 3.66 -18.75 5.66
CA TYR A 405 3.43 -17.32 5.68
C TYR A 405 2.14 -16.95 6.43
N SER A 406 1.02 -17.58 6.08
CA SER A 406 -0.28 -17.30 6.70
C SER A 406 -0.27 -17.59 8.20
N LEU A 407 0.39 -18.67 8.63
CA LEU A 407 0.56 -19.01 10.04
C LEU A 407 1.37 -17.95 10.78
N SER A 408 2.45 -17.43 10.19
CA SER A 408 3.23 -16.35 10.82
C SER A 408 2.37 -15.10 11.10
N ARG A 409 1.49 -14.74 10.16
CA ARG A 409 0.58 -13.60 10.29
C ARG A 409 -0.51 -13.87 11.35
N VAL A 410 -1.05 -15.08 11.42
CA VAL A 410 -2.01 -15.49 12.46
C VAL A 410 -1.38 -15.50 13.85
N GLU A 411 -0.16 -16.05 13.99
CA GLU A 411 0.58 -16.06 15.26
C GLU A 411 0.86 -14.64 15.74
N ARG A 412 1.23 -13.72 14.83
CA ARG A 412 1.38 -12.30 15.14
C ARG A 412 0.06 -11.66 15.61
N ALA A 413 -1.05 -11.93 14.92
CA ALA A 413 -2.37 -11.44 15.34
C ALA A 413 -2.81 -11.97 16.71
N LEU A 414 -2.31 -13.14 17.12
CA LEU A 414 -2.48 -13.71 18.47
C LEU A 414 -1.49 -13.17 19.52
N GLY A 415 -0.61 -12.22 19.15
CA GLY A 415 0.43 -11.67 20.03
C GLY A 415 1.62 -12.61 20.27
N GLN A 416 1.79 -13.64 19.45
CA GLN A 416 2.85 -14.65 19.58
C GLN A 416 4.08 -14.28 18.74
N GLU A 417 4.68 -13.13 19.04
CA GLU A 417 5.71 -12.50 18.21
C GLU A 417 6.95 -13.39 17.97
N GLU A 418 7.46 -14.09 19.00
CA GLU A 418 8.61 -14.99 18.84
C GLU A 418 8.33 -16.15 17.87
N SER A 419 7.11 -16.69 17.90
CA SER A 419 6.71 -17.77 17.00
C SER A 419 6.61 -17.25 15.58
N ALA A 420 5.90 -16.13 15.38
CA ALA A 420 5.75 -15.48 14.08
C ALA A 420 7.11 -15.15 13.45
N TRP A 421 8.02 -14.58 14.24
CA TRP A 421 9.39 -14.29 13.85
C TRP A 421 10.15 -15.55 13.40
N HIS A 422 10.07 -16.65 14.17
CA HIS A 422 10.71 -17.91 13.80
C HIS A 422 10.15 -18.46 12.48
N ARG A 423 8.83 -18.39 12.26
CA ARG A 423 8.18 -18.79 11.00
C ARG A 423 8.71 -18.00 9.81
N LEU A 424 8.87 -16.68 9.95
CA LEU A 424 9.37 -15.82 8.89
C LEU A 424 10.84 -16.12 8.54
N HIS A 425 11.69 -16.43 9.52
CA HIS A 425 13.06 -16.86 9.24
C HIS A 425 13.11 -18.18 8.46
N VAL A 426 12.29 -19.17 8.84
CA VAL A 426 12.19 -20.44 8.11
C VAL A 426 11.69 -20.19 6.69
N LEU A 427 10.67 -19.34 6.52
CA LEU A 427 10.12 -18.98 5.22
C LEU A 427 11.17 -18.31 4.33
N HIS A 428 11.87 -17.30 4.86
CA HIS A 428 12.93 -16.58 4.15
C HIS A 428 14.04 -17.53 3.67
N ALA A 429 14.56 -18.37 4.57
CA ALA A 429 15.63 -19.32 4.22
C ALA A 429 15.22 -20.29 3.10
N ARG A 430 13.98 -20.78 3.14
CA ARG A 430 13.45 -21.69 2.11
C ARG A 430 13.22 -21.01 0.77
N LEU A 431 12.68 -19.79 0.80
CA LEU A 431 12.55 -18.96 -0.40
C LEU A 431 13.92 -18.64 -1.01
N GLN A 432 14.93 -18.33 -0.21
CA GLN A 432 16.31 -18.13 -0.68
C GLN A 432 16.92 -19.41 -1.28
N ALA A 433 16.61 -20.58 -0.72
CA ALA A 433 17.02 -21.87 -1.27
C ALA A 433 16.36 -22.23 -2.61
N GLY A 434 15.42 -21.39 -3.09
CA GLY A 434 14.77 -21.56 -4.39
C GLY A 434 13.43 -22.31 -4.33
N GLU A 435 12.93 -22.63 -3.13
CA GLU A 435 11.58 -23.18 -2.99
C GLU A 435 10.54 -22.15 -3.43
N ARG A 436 9.47 -22.61 -4.10
CA ARG A 436 8.45 -21.75 -4.70
C ARG A 436 7.10 -21.95 -4.00
N PRO A 437 6.35 -20.88 -3.71
CA PRO A 437 5.03 -21.03 -3.12
C PRO A 437 4.08 -21.66 -4.14
N LEU A 438 3.16 -22.49 -3.67
CA LEU A 438 2.04 -22.95 -4.48
C LEU A 438 1.08 -21.77 -4.74
N ALA A 439 0.23 -21.87 -5.78
CA ALA A 439 -0.71 -20.84 -6.23
C ALA A 439 -1.93 -20.64 -5.29
N TRP A 440 -1.67 -20.40 -4.01
CA TRP A 440 -2.67 -20.18 -2.97
C TRP A 440 -2.83 -18.70 -2.65
N PRO A 441 -4.02 -18.28 -2.17
CA PRO A 441 -4.17 -16.95 -1.59
C PRO A 441 -3.26 -16.82 -0.35
N LEU A 442 -2.79 -15.60 -0.06
CA LEU A 442 -1.96 -15.30 1.11
C LEU A 442 -2.75 -14.45 2.10
N PHE A 443 -2.69 -14.79 3.39
CA PHE A 443 -3.38 -14.04 4.44
C PHE A 443 -2.51 -12.87 4.94
N PRO A 444 -3.07 -11.69 5.22
CA PRO A 444 -4.46 -11.29 4.97
C PRO A 444 -4.68 -10.83 3.53
N HIS A 445 -5.90 -11.03 3.03
CA HIS A 445 -6.32 -10.56 1.73
C HIS A 445 -7.06 -9.22 1.81
N HIS A 446 -6.29 -8.13 1.74
CA HIS A 446 -6.80 -6.75 1.88
C HIS A 446 -6.27 -5.78 0.82
N TYR A 447 -5.86 -6.30 -0.34
CA TYR A 447 -5.15 -5.50 -1.36
C TYR A 447 -3.91 -4.83 -0.75
N GLU A 448 -3.20 -5.53 0.14
CA GLU A 448 -1.87 -5.14 0.59
C GLU A 448 -0.89 -5.19 -0.61
N VAL A 449 0.31 -4.62 -0.44
CA VAL A 449 1.36 -4.59 -1.47
C VAL A 449 1.60 -5.95 -2.12
N LEU A 450 1.64 -6.98 -1.28
CA LEU A 450 1.89 -8.35 -1.70
C LEU A 450 0.79 -8.85 -2.64
N ASP A 451 -0.47 -8.67 -2.27
CA ASP A 451 -1.63 -9.06 -3.08
C ASP A 451 -1.60 -8.37 -4.44
N ILE A 452 -1.46 -7.03 -4.47
CA ILE A 452 -1.52 -6.26 -5.70
C ILE A 452 -0.43 -6.68 -6.69
N ARG A 453 0.76 -6.97 -6.16
CA ARG A 453 1.88 -7.46 -6.99
C ARG A 453 1.63 -8.87 -7.52
N LEU A 454 1.04 -9.75 -6.72
CA LEU A 454 0.64 -11.09 -7.18
C LEU A 454 -0.47 -11.02 -8.24
N GLU A 455 -1.47 -10.15 -8.05
CA GLU A 455 -2.52 -9.92 -9.06
C GLU A 455 -1.91 -9.46 -10.38
N SER A 456 -1.00 -8.48 -10.33
CA SER A 456 -0.30 -7.98 -11.51
C SER A 456 0.54 -9.06 -12.20
N LEU A 457 1.21 -9.91 -11.42
CA LEU A 457 1.99 -11.04 -11.92
C LEU A 457 1.09 -12.05 -12.64
N TRP A 458 -0.07 -12.36 -12.08
CA TRP A 458 -0.99 -13.36 -12.63
C TRP A 458 -1.73 -12.90 -13.89
N LEU A 459 -1.75 -11.60 -14.15
CA LEU A 459 -2.16 -11.06 -15.44
C LEU A 459 -1.19 -11.44 -16.56
N GLN A 460 0.10 -11.52 -16.25
CA GLN A 460 1.15 -11.82 -17.23
C GLN A 460 1.42 -13.32 -17.34
N TYR A 461 1.45 -14.03 -16.22
CA TYR A 461 1.84 -15.45 -16.15
C TYR A 461 0.77 -16.27 -15.44
N SER A 462 0.58 -17.54 -15.82
CA SER A 462 -0.30 -18.43 -15.04
C SER A 462 0.30 -18.64 -13.65
N PRO A 463 -0.49 -18.66 -12.56
CA PRO A 463 0.01 -18.91 -11.21
C PRO A 463 0.84 -20.20 -11.08
N GLU A 464 0.55 -21.20 -11.91
CA GLU A 464 1.22 -22.51 -11.93
C GLU A 464 2.40 -22.60 -12.92
N SER A 465 2.63 -21.56 -13.72
CA SER A 465 3.76 -21.53 -14.68
C SER A 465 5.10 -21.33 -13.95
N PRO A 466 6.24 -21.79 -14.52
CA PRO A 466 7.56 -21.56 -13.95
C PRO A 466 7.83 -20.07 -13.65
N GLU A 467 7.43 -19.18 -14.54
CA GLU A 467 7.56 -17.72 -14.42
C GLU A 467 6.66 -17.17 -13.32
N GLY A 468 5.40 -17.63 -13.24
CA GLY A 468 4.47 -17.24 -12.19
C GLY A 468 4.92 -17.68 -10.80
N LEU A 469 5.40 -18.92 -10.66
CA LEU A 469 5.92 -19.45 -9.39
C LEU A 469 7.20 -18.73 -8.96
N GLU A 470 8.09 -18.42 -9.91
CA GLU A 470 9.33 -17.68 -9.64
C GLU A 470 9.06 -16.21 -9.29
N GLY A 471 8.12 -15.56 -9.98
CA GLY A 471 7.68 -14.21 -9.66
C GLY A 471 7.02 -14.13 -8.27
N ALA A 472 6.19 -15.12 -7.93
CA ALA A 472 5.56 -15.22 -6.61
C ALA A 472 6.61 -15.45 -5.52
N ARG A 473 7.61 -16.31 -5.77
CA ARG A 473 8.75 -16.53 -4.86
C ARG A 473 9.50 -15.22 -4.59
N LYS A 474 9.88 -14.47 -5.63
CA LYS A 474 10.61 -13.20 -5.50
C LYS A 474 9.79 -12.14 -4.76
N THR A 475 8.50 -12.05 -5.08
CA THR A 475 7.58 -11.10 -4.42
C THR A 475 7.45 -11.42 -2.93
N LEU A 476 7.23 -12.69 -2.59
CA LEU A 476 7.13 -13.13 -1.21
C LEU A 476 8.45 -12.97 -0.46
N LEU A 477 9.59 -13.27 -1.10
CA LEU A 477 10.92 -13.11 -0.52
C LEU A 477 11.21 -11.64 -0.17
N GLY A 478 10.91 -10.71 -1.08
CA GLY A 478 11.04 -9.28 -0.82
C GLY A 478 10.15 -8.81 0.36
N HIS A 479 8.90 -9.29 0.41
CA HIS A 479 7.97 -8.95 1.49
C HIS A 479 8.39 -9.55 2.84
N THR A 480 8.83 -10.82 2.87
CA THR A 480 9.36 -11.47 4.07
C THR A 480 10.63 -10.78 4.56
N ALA A 481 11.54 -10.39 3.67
CA ALA A 481 12.72 -9.60 4.04
C ALA A 481 12.33 -8.25 4.66
N ALA A 482 11.31 -7.57 4.14
CA ALA A 482 10.79 -6.34 4.72
C ALA A 482 10.26 -6.54 6.15
N GLN A 483 9.53 -7.64 6.40
CA GLN A 483 9.03 -7.97 7.74
C GLN A 483 10.17 -8.31 8.71
N LEU A 484 11.16 -9.10 8.28
CA LEU A 484 12.35 -9.40 9.07
C LEU A 484 13.15 -8.12 9.38
N SER A 485 13.25 -7.19 8.43
CA SER A 485 13.86 -5.87 8.67
C SER A 485 13.18 -5.14 9.82
N THR A 486 11.84 -5.12 9.87
CA THR A 486 11.09 -4.49 10.96
C THR A 486 11.35 -5.19 12.29
N TYR A 487 11.31 -6.54 12.33
CA TYR A 487 11.61 -7.30 13.56
C TYR A 487 13.03 -7.02 14.10
N HIS A 488 14.04 -7.04 13.24
CA HIS A 488 15.41 -6.75 13.64
C HIS A 488 15.56 -5.29 14.09
N PHE A 489 14.84 -4.35 13.48
CA PHE A 489 14.83 -2.95 13.91
C PHE A 489 14.25 -2.80 15.33
N GLU A 490 13.11 -3.42 15.61
CA GLU A 490 12.46 -3.40 16.93
C GLU A 490 13.34 -4.02 18.03
N ARG A 491 14.19 -5.00 17.68
CA ARG A 491 15.18 -5.62 18.58
C ARG A 491 16.47 -4.82 18.74
N GLY A 492 16.63 -3.71 18.01
CA GLY A 492 17.86 -2.90 18.03
C GLY A 492 19.02 -3.48 17.21
N GLU A 493 18.76 -4.51 16.39
CA GLU A 493 19.75 -5.19 15.54
C GLU A 493 19.84 -4.47 14.18
N PHE A 494 20.29 -3.21 14.20
CA PHE A 494 20.13 -2.29 13.07
C PHE A 494 20.91 -2.69 11.81
N SER A 495 22.08 -3.33 11.92
CA SER A 495 22.80 -3.85 10.75
C SER A 495 22.04 -4.98 10.06
N LEU A 496 21.41 -5.89 10.82
CA LEU A 496 20.57 -6.93 10.25
C LEU A 496 19.33 -6.33 9.60
N ALA A 497 18.68 -5.37 10.27
CA ALA A 497 17.56 -4.62 9.70
C ALA A 497 17.94 -3.97 8.36
N ALA A 498 19.09 -3.29 8.29
CA ALA A 498 19.57 -2.67 7.06
C ALA A 498 19.83 -3.68 5.93
N ASN A 499 20.37 -4.86 6.26
CA ASN A 499 20.64 -5.92 5.27
C ASN A 499 19.35 -6.49 4.69
N TYR A 500 18.37 -6.80 5.53
CA TYR A 500 17.07 -7.29 5.08
C TYR A 500 16.29 -6.23 4.31
N ALA A 501 16.34 -4.96 4.71
CA ALA A 501 15.75 -3.87 3.93
C ALA A 501 16.41 -3.73 2.54
N GLN A 502 17.73 -3.88 2.46
CA GLN A 502 18.46 -3.84 1.20
C GLN A 502 18.08 -5.02 0.29
N GLU A 503 17.87 -6.21 0.86
CA GLU A 503 17.34 -7.37 0.15
C GLU A 503 15.91 -7.12 -0.35
N ALA A 504 15.04 -6.56 0.50
CA ALA A 504 13.67 -6.22 0.12
C ALA A 504 13.65 -5.25 -1.08
N ILE A 505 14.52 -4.22 -1.08
CA ILE A 505 14.71 -3.31 -2.22
C ILE A 505 15.18 -4.05 -3.48
N ALA A 506 16.02 -5.08 -3.37
CA ALA A 506 16.50 -5.81 -4.54
C ALA A 506 15.37 -6.56 -5.28
N TYR A 507 14.32 -6.97 -4.55
CA TYR A 507 13.14 -7.62 -5.12
C TYR A 507 12.00 -6.65 -5.44
N LEU A 508 11.89 -5.55 -4.67
CA LEU A 508 10.81 -4.57 -4.74
C LEU A 508 11.38 -3.14 -4.85
N PRO A 509 12.14 -2.81 -5.91
CA PRO A 509 12.93 -1.57 -5.99
C PRO A 509 12.08 -0.30 -6.13
N GLU A 510 10.85 -0.43 -6.60
CA GLU A 510 9.91 0.68 -6.84
C GLU A 510 8.95 0.91 -5.66
N ASP A 511 9.14 0.21 -4.55
CA ASP A 511 8.33 0.37 -3.35
C ASP A 511 8.98 1.38 -2.40
N GLY A 512 8.36 2.56 -2.26
CA GLY A 512 8.87 3.60 -1.40
C GLY A 512 8.99 3.20 0.08
N TRP A 513 8.18 2.26 0.57
CA TRP A 513 8.28 1.77 1.95
C TRP A 513 9.56 0.96 2.19
N MET A 514 10.01 0.18 1.21
CA MET A 514 11.26 -0.60 1.33
C MET A 514 12.47 0.32 1.47
N HIS A 515 12.48 1.44 0.74
CA HIS A 515 13.49 2.48 0.89
C HIS A 515 13.42 3.17 2.25
N THR A 516 12.23 3.39 2.80
CA THR A 516 12.04 3.94 4.17
C THR A 516 12.59 2.99 5.24
N LEU A 517 12.34 1.69 5.16
CA LEU A 517 12.90 0.71 6.09
C LEU A 517 14.43 0.75 6.10
N PHE A 518 15.04 0.78 4.91
CA PHE A 518 16.49 0.91 4.78
C PHE A 518 16.98 2.25 5.33
N ALA A 519 16.30 3.36 5.02
CA ALA A 519 16.65 4.68 5.52
C ALA A 519 16.60 4.78 7.04
N ARG A 520 15.59 4.18 7.67
CA ARG A 520 15.43 4.07 9.14
C ARG A 520 16.58 3.29 9.77
N ALA A 521 16.88 2.10 9.25
CA ALA A 521 17.97 1.28 9.76
C ALA A 521 19.33 2.00 9.62
N GLN A 522 19.59 2.65 8.47
CA GLN A 522 20.80 3.44 8.28
C GLN A 522 20.86 4.67 9.19
N ARG A 523 19.73 5.33 9.47
CA ARG A 523 19.66 6.43 10.43
C ARG A 523 20.01 5.93 11.83
N ALA A 524 19.45 4.81 12.26
CA ALA A 524 19.73 4.21 13.57
C ALA A 524 21.21 3.81 13.73
N LEU A 525 21.88 3.42 12.64
CA LEU A 525 23.32 3.18 12.56
C LEU A 525 24.18 4.46 12.51
N GLY A 526 23.56 5.65 12.37
CA GLY A 526 24.27 6.92 12.18
C GLY A 526 24.80 7.15 10.76
N ASN A 527 24.41 6.34 9.77
CA ASN A 527 24.85 6.45 8.39
C ASN A 527 23.97 7.39 7.56
N TRP A 528 23.94 8.68 7.91
CA TRP A 528 23.08 9.65 7.24
C TRP A 528 23.36 9.81 5.74
N GLN A 529 24.59 9.52 5.29
CA GLN A 529 24.98 9.52 3.87
C GLN A 529 24.24 8.46 3.05
N ARG A 530 23.85 7.33 3.67
CA ARG A 530 23.04 6.28 3.04
C ARG A 530 21.55 6.48 3.31
N SER A 531 21.19 7.00 4.48
CA SER A 531 19.80 7.23 4.88
C SER A 531 19.09 8.30 4.05
N LEU A 532 19.70 9.48 3.85
CA LEU A 532 19.05 10.58 3.12
C LEU A 532 18.73 10.26 1.64
N PRO A 533 19.64 9.66 0.85
CA PRO A 533 19.30 9.23 -0.51
C PRO A 533 18.16 8.20 -0.55
N ALA A 534 18.08 7.32 0.45
CA ALA A 534 17.01 6.34 0.54
C ALA A 534 15.64 6.99 0.84
N TYR A 535 15.57 7.95 1.77
CA TYR A 535 14.34 8.75 1.94
C TYR A 535 13.94 9.50 0.66
N ARG A 536 14.91 10.06 -0.07
CA ARG A 536 14.62 10.72 -1.36
C ARG A 536 14.02 9.74 -2.36
N LYS A 537 14.56 8.53 -2.47
CA LYS A 537 14.00 7.47 -3.31
C LYS A 537 12.62 7.02 -2.84
N ALA A 538 12.38 6.92 -1.53
CA ALA A 538 11.07 6.64 -0.98
C ALA A 538 10.02 7.65 -1.44
N LEU A 539 10.37 8.95 -1.40
CA LEU A 539 9.50 10.07 -1.79
C LEU A 539 9.38 10.31 -3.30
N GLU A 540 10.26 9.69 -4.10
CA GLU A 540 10.15 9.64 -5.57
C GLU A 540 9.07 8.63 -5.99
N TYR A 541 9.07 7.45 -5.38
CA TYR A 541 8.06 6.42 -5.64
C TYR A 541 6.72 6.73 -4.98
N HIS A 542 6.72 7.16 -3.72
CA HIS A 542 5.51 7.46 -2.93
C HIS A 542 5.53 8.92 -2.44
N PRO A 543 5.08 9.89 -3.25
CA PRO A 543 5.18 11.32 -2.92
C PRO A 543 4.44 11.76 -1.65
N PHE A 544 3.38 11.04 -1.28
CA PHE A 544 2.52 11.28 -0.11
C PHE A 544 2.94 10.46 1.13
N LEU A 545 4.12 9.81 1.12
CA LEU A 545 4.60 9.01 2.25
C LEU A 545 5.08 9.91 3.41
N PHE A 546 4.16 10.25 4.30
CA PHE A 546 4.36 11.20 5.40
C PHE A 546 5.55 10.82 6.29
N GLU A 547 5.65 9.55 6.68
CA GLU A 547 6.68 9.04 7.59
C GLU A 547 8.10 9.31 7.03
N ALA A 548 8.27 9.17 5.71
CA ALA A 548 9.54 9.45 5.06
C ALA A 548 9.85 10.96 5.06
N VAL A 549 8.85 11.84 4.88
CA VAL A 549 9.04 13.30 4.98
C VAL A 549 9.43 13.70 6.40
N GLU A 550 8.68 13.20 7.38
CA GLU A 550 8.88 13.51 8.80
C GLU A 550 10.28 13.09 9.27
N GLU A 551 10.66 11.85 8.99
CA GLU A 551 11.94 11.29 9.45
C GLU A 551 13.14 11.88 8.72
N ALA A 552 13.01 12.16 7.42
CA ALA A 552 14.05 12.85 6.66
C ALA A 552 14.27 14.28 7.16
N ALA A 553 13.21 15.03 7.46
CA ALA A 553 13.30 16.37 8.03
C ALA A 553 13.97 16.35 9.41
N LYS A 554 13.54 15.44 10.30
CA LYS A 554 14.17 15.23 11.62
C LYS A 554 15.65 14.89 11.48
N LEU A 555 16.01 13.98 10.57
CA LEU A 555 17.41 13.62 10.32
C LEU A 555 18.23 14.82 9.82
N LEU A 556 17.72 15.61 8.88
CA LEU A 556 18.40 16.80 8.36
C LEU A 556 18.67 17.82 9.47
N MET A 557 17.70 18.04 10.36
CA MET A 557 17.85 18.88 11.54
C MET A 557 18.88 18.29 12.52
N ASP A 558 18.80 16.99 12.82
CA ASP A 558 19.74 16.29 13.71
C ASP A 558 21.19 16.42 13.22
N ILE A 559 21.40 16.40 11.89
CA ILE A 559 22.73 16.57 11.30
C ILE A 559 23.14 18.02 11.06
N GLY A 560 22.29 19.00 11.38
CA GLY A 560 22.58 20.43 11.26
C GLY A 560 22.42 21.00 9.84
N ARG A 561 21.78 20.29 8.92
CA ARG A 561 21.48 20.73 7.54
C ARG A 561 20.09 21.37 7.48
N LYS A 562 19.90 22.46 8.23
CA LYS A 562 18.57 23.07 8.43
C LYS A 562 17.97 23.64 7.13
N GLU A 563 18.78 24.19 6.24
CA GLU A 563 18.32 24.77 4.98
C GLU A 563 17.71 23.71 4.05
N GLU A 564 18.28 22.50 4.06
CA GLU A 564 17.73 21.36 3.33
C GLU A 564 16.46 20.82 3.99
N ALA A 565 16.37 20.83 5.32
CA ALA A 565 15.13 20.47 6.02
C ALA A 565 13.99 21.43 5.65
N ILE A 566 14.25 22.74 5.65
CA ILE A 566 13.29 23.78 5.25
C ILE A 566 12.87 23.57 3.78
N THR A 567 13.83 23.31 2.90
CA THR A 567 13.55 23.07 1.46
C THR A 567 12.64 21.86 1.28
N LEU A 568 12.95 20.73 1.92
CA LEU A 568 12.14 19.52 1.87
C LEU A 568 10.73 19.78 2.40
N LEU A 569 10.60 20.44 3.55
CA LEU A 569 9.30 20.72 4.17
C LEU A 569 8.46 21.68 3.32
N ASN A 570 9.05 22.71 2.74
CA ASN A 570 8.35 23.63 1.83
C ASN A 570 7.91 22.94 0.52
N GLU A 571 8.70 21.98 0.02
CA GLU A 571 8.32 21.21 -1.17
C GLU A 571 7.16 20.25 -0.89
N ARG A 572 7.11 19.68 0.33
CA ARG A 572 6.20 18.57 0.67
C ARG A 572 4.93 19.00 1.39
N LEU A 573 4.97 20.05 2.21
CA LEU A 573 3.78 20.55 2.92
C LEU A 573 2.59 20.83 1.97
N PRO A 574 2.76 21.46 0.78
CA PRO A 574 1.65 21.72 -0.14
C PRO A 574 0.91 20.46 -0.61
N LEU A 575 1.57 19.30 -0.64
CA LEU A 575 0.93 18.03 -1.00
C LEU A 575 -0.12 17.63 0.04
N PHE A 576 0.23 17.75 1.31
CA PHE A 576 -0.66 17.42 2.42
C PHE A 576 -1.70 18.51 2.65
N GLU A 577 -1.41 19.78 2.37
CA GLU A 577 -2.41 20.86 2.47
C GLU A 577 -3.51 20.75 1.41
N ALA A 578 -3.17 20.24 0.22
CA ALA A 578 -4.15 19.97 -0.82
C ALA A 578 -5.00 18.71 -0.54
N ALA A 579 -4.48 17.76 0.25
CA ALA A 579 -5.17 16.53 0.58
C ALA A 579 -6.19 16.74 1.70
N SER A 580 -7.35 16.08 1.64
CA SER A 580 -8.34 16.09 2.73
C SER A 580 -7.94 15.11 3.85
N GLY A 581 -8.21 15.44 5.11
CA GLY A 581 -8.02 14.51 6.23
C GLY A 581 -6.57 14.39 6.70
N THR A 582 -5.70 15.31 6.27
CA THR A 582 -4.27 15.38 6.58
C THR A 582 -3.94 16.59 7.48
N GLU A 583 -4.93 17.22 8.11
CA GLU A 583 -4.75 18.45 8.90
C GLU A 583 -3.75 18.25 10.03
N THR A 584 -3.81 17.11 10.72
CA THR A 584 -2.87 16.76 11.79
C THR A 584 -1.44 16.57 11.28
N LEU A 585 -1.29 16.00 10.08
CA LEU A 585 0.00 15.83 9.42
C LEU A 585 0.60 17.19 9.02
N CYS A 586 -0.23 18.09 8.48
CA CYS A 586 0.17 19.46 8.17
C CYS A 586 0.66 20.21 9.41
N ASP A 587 -0.03 20.06 10.54
CA ASP A 587 0.40 20.68 11.79
C ASP A 587 1.77 20.14 12.27
N THR A 588 2.01 18.83 12.13
CA THR A 588 3.33 18.24 12.37
C THR A 588 4.40 18.83 11.45
N LEU A 589 4.15 18.92 10.15
CA LEU A 589 5.12 19.47 9.18
C LEU A 589 5.38 20.96 9.42
N ARG A 590 4.35 21.77 9.74
CA ARG A 590 4.51 23.18 10.11
C ARG A 590 5.32 23.34 11.39
N SER A 591 5.08 22.48 12.39
CA SER A 591 5.88 22.46 13.62
C SER A 591 7.35 22.16 13.34
N LEU A 592 7.64 21.18 12.48
CA LEU A 592 9.01 20.87 12.06
C LEU A 592 9.65 22.02 11.27
N LEU A 593 8.89 22.66 10.39
CA LEU A 593 9.37 23.80 9.59
C LEU A 593 9.73 24.97 10.50
N GLN A 594 8.87 25.29 11.47
CA GLN A 594 9.13 26.32 12.47
C GLN A 594 10.38 25.99 13.31
N LYS A 595 10.51 24.75 13.76
CA LYS A 595 11.70 24.31 14.51
C LYS A 595 12.97 24.45 13.67
N ALA A 596 12.95 24.02 12.41
CA ALA A 596 14.08 24.14 11.50
C ALA A 596 14.49 25.60 11.24
N GLN A 597 13.51 26.51 11.10
CA GLN A 597 13.74 27.96 10.94
C GLN A 597 14.36 28.59 12.19
N GLN A 598 13.98 28.12 13.38
CA GLN A 598 14.48 28.61 14.67
C GLN A 598 15.81 28.00 15.09
N MET A 599 16.33 27.00 14.37
CA MET A 599 17.61 26.39 14.70
C MET A 599 18.73 27.43 14.62
N PRO A 600 19.60 27.52 15.65
CA PRO A 600 20.75 28.40 15.62
C PRO A 600 21.63 28.06 14.40
N PRO A 601 22.43 29.02 13.89
CA PRO A 601 23.47 28.67 12.94
C PRO A 601 24.35 27.58 13.55
N PRO A 602 24.92 26.67 12.74
CA PRO A 602 25.83 25.64 13.25
C PRO A 602 26.90 26.31 14.12
N SER A 603 26.99 25.89 15.38
CA SER A 603 27.97 26.40 16.34
C SER A 603 29.36 26.31 15.74
N ALA A 604 30.22 27.28 16.06
CA ALA A 604 31.64 27.14 15.75
C ALA A 604 32.14 25.80 16.32
N PRO A 605 32.99 25.06 15.60
CA PRO A 605 33.58 23.82 16.08
C PRO A 605 34.15 24.00 17.48
N SER A 606 33.76 23.15 18.43
CA SER A 606 34.39 23.15 19.73
C SER A 606 35.86 22.75 19.56
N GLU A 607 36.77 23.47 20.22
CA GLU A 607 38.15 22.99 20.37
C GLU A 607 38.21 21.72 21.22
N LEU A 608 37.16 21.44 22.02
CA LEU A 608 37.09 20.23 22.84
C LEU A 608 36.72 19.02 21.99
N PHE A 609 37.35 17.90 22.29
CA PHE A 609 36.95 16.61 21.76
C PHE A 609 36.62 15.62 22.87
N TYR A 610 35.60 14.82 22.60
CA TYR A 610 35.00 13.92 23.56
C TYR A 610 35.32 12.46 23.23
N PHE A 611 35.59 11.68 24.27
CA PHE A 611 35.63 10.22 24.24
C PHE A 611 34.35 9.69 24.90
N LEU A 612 33.64 8.79 24.23
CA LEU A 612 32.49 8.10 24.83
C LEU A 612 32.96 6.79 25.46
N ALA A 613 32.57 6.54 26.69
CA ALA A 613 32.80 5.28 27.38
C ALA A 613 31.49 4.74 27.94
N ILE A 614 31.31 3.43 27.82
CA ILE A 614 30.16 2.70 28.38
C ILE A 614 30.72 1.75 29.44
N PRO A 615 31.02 2.23 30.65
CA PRO A 615 31.55 1.34 31.68
C PRO A 615 30.45 0.41 32.21
N SER A 616 30.87 -0.74 32.73
CA SER A 616 30.03 -1.50 33.65
C SER A 616 29.85 -0.71 34.94
N TRP A 617 28.59 -0.53 35.36
CA TRP A 617 28.26 0.13 36.62
C TRP A 617 28.06 -0.86 37.77
N SER A 618 28.15 -2.18 37.51
CA SER A 618 27.96 -3.22 38.52
C SER A 618 29.15 -3.39 39.47
N GLN A 619 30.36 -3.02 39.04
CA GLN A 619 31.59 -3.09 39.83
C GLN A 619 32.32 -1.75 39.82
N GLU A 620 32.68 -1.24 41.00
CA GLU A 620 33.40 0.04 41.09
C GLU A 620 34.75 0.03 40.39
N SER A 621 35.42 -1.12 40.32
CA SER A 621 36.70 -1.29 39.62
C SER A 621 36.63 -0.91 38.15
N ASP A 622 35.49 -1.14 37.50
CA ASP A 622 35.39 -1.11 36.03
C ASP A 622 35.40 0.34 35.52
N TRP A 623 34.51 1.18 36.06
CA TRP A 623 34.50 2.60 35.71
C TRP A 623 35.70 3.35 36.30
N LYS A 624 36.20 2.99 37.49
CA LYS A 624 37.42 3.60 38.07
C LYS A 624 38.66 3.33 37.21
N CYS A 625 38.83 2.10 36.71
CA CYS A 625 39.93 1.76 35.80
C CYS A 625 39.90 2.63 34.53
N LEU A 626 38.71 2.84 33.97
CA LEU A 626 38.53 3.65 32.76
C LEU A 626 38.83 5.13 33.03
N VAL A 627 38.30 5.68 34.12
CA VAL A 627 38.57 7.06 34.54
C VAL A 627 40.06 7.27 34.79
N ASN A 628 40.74 6.33 35.46
CA ASN A 628 42.18 6.40 35.70
C ASN A 628 42.99 6.34 34.41
N ALA A 629 42.64 5.44 33.49
CA ALA A 629 43.34 5.30 32.21
C ALA A 629 43.20 6.59 31.37
N PHE A 630 41.99 7.16 31.30
CA PHE A 630 41.76 8.47 30.69
C PHE A 630 42.56 9.58 31.40
N TRP A 631 42.58 9.56 32.74
CA TRP A 631 43.27 10.56 33.55
C TRP A 631 44.78 10.55 33.33
N GLN A 632 45.40 9.37 33.21
CA GLN A 632 46.84 9.25 33.03
C GLN A 632 47.32 9.76 31.67
N HIS A 633 46.55 9.52 30.60
CA HIS A 633 47.03 9.69 29.21
C HIS A 633 46.30 10.75 28.40
N ALA A 634 44.98 10.84 28.50
CA ALA A 634 44.18 11.79 27.71
C ALA A 634 43.93 13.11 28.46
N SER A 635 43.85 13.11 29.79
CA SER A 635 43.57 14.34 30.57
C SER A 635 44.65 15.41 30.46
N ARG A 636 45.88 15.06 30.08
CA ARG A 636 46.97 16.03 29.87
C ARG A 636 46.73 16.92 28.65
N GLN A 637 45.88 16.48 27.71
CA GLN A 637 45.43 17.31 26.61
C GLN A 637 44.35 18.28 27.12
N ALA A 638 44.57 19.58 26.91
CA ALA A 638 43.64 20.62 27.39
C ALA A 638 42.22 20.46 26.82
N GLN A 639 42.13 19.91 25.60
CA GLN A 639 40.91 19.79 24.82
C GLN A 639 40.15 18.47 25.04
N ALA A 640 40.78 17.43 25.60
CA ALA A 640 40.17 16.11 25.75
C ALA A 640 39.17 16.05 26.92
N ARG A 641 38.01 15.43 26.69
CA ARG A 641 36.95 15.19 27.69
C ARG A 641 36.46 13.75 27.63
N LEU A 642 36.08 13.19 28.77
CA LEU A 642 35.48 11.86 28.88
C LEU A 642 33.99 11.97 29.17
N LEU A 643 33.18 11.30 28.35
CA LEU A 643 31.75 11.13 28.52
C LEU A 643 31.48 9.69 28.97
N LEU A 644 31.03 9.52 30.21
CA LEU A 644 30.59 8.24 30.75
C LEU A 644 29.09 8.11 30.49
N TRP A 645 28.68 7.14 29.67
CA TRP A 645 27.26 6.88 29.45
C TRP A 645 26.68 6.06 30.60
N PHE A 646 25.47 6.44 31.00
CA PHE A 646 24.72 5.84 32.08
C PHE A 646 23.27 5.68 31.65
N ASN A 647 22.74 4.46 31.73
CA ASN A 647 21.33 4.24 31.40
C ASN A 647 20.43 4.67 32.56
N PRO A 648 19.66 5.76 32.43
CA PRO A 648 18.79 6.22 33.53
C PRO A 648 17.60 5.28 33.81
N GLN A 649 17.29 4.33 32.91
CA GLN A 649 16.19 3.37 33.08
C GLN A 649 16.63 2.00 33.65
N GLY A 650 17.92 1.81 33.96
CA GLY A 650 18.45 0.62 34.66
C GLY A 650 18.67 0.86 36.16
N ASP A 651 19.47 -0.01 36.81
CA ASP A 651 19.91 0.08 38.22
C ASP A 651 20.86 1.27 38.49
N GLY A 652 20.41 2.46 38.13
CA GLY A 652 21.13 3.70 38.30
C GLY A 652 20.87 4.33 39.66
N ASP A 653 21.34 3.67 40.72
CA ASP A 653 21.18 4.16 42.09
C ASP A 653 21.92 5.51 42.26
N LYS A 654 21.31 6.44 43.04
CA LYS A 654 21.93 7.74 43.38
C LYS A 654 23.32 7.56 44.00
N THR A 655 23.59 6.39 44.55
CA THR A 655 24.91 5.94 45.04
C THR A 655 25.99 5.98 43.97
N VAL A 656 25.75 5.56 42.73
CA VAL A 656 26.77 5.55 41.65
C VAL A 656 27.20 6.97 41.29
N VAL A 657 26.24 7.90 41.14
CA VAL A 657 26.54 9.31 40.86
C VAL A 657 27.31 9.95 42.00
N THR A 658 26.94 9.60 43.24
CA THR A 658 27.62 10.09 44.46
C THR A 658 29.05 9.55 44.55
N ALA A 659 29.23 8.25 44.31
CA ALA A 659 30.53 7.58 44.31
C ALA A 659 31.46 8.13 43.23
N LEU A 660 30.96 8.33 42.00
CA LEU A 660 31.72 8.96 40.91
C LEU A 660 32.16 10.38 41.30
N ARG A 661 31.25 11.20 41.85
CA ARG A 661 31.58 12.56 42.28
C ARG A 661 32.66 12.58 43.36
N GLN A 662 32.52 11.75 44.40
CA GLN A 662 33.51 11.63 45.48
C GLN A 662 34.87 11.17 44.92
N TYR A 663 34.85 10.20 44.01
CA TYR A 663 36.07 9.69 43.39
C TYR A 663 36.78 10.74 42.53
N LEU A 664 36.05 11.49 41.71
CA LEU A 664 36.64 12.57 40.89
C LEU A 664 37.27 13.67 41.76
N GLN A 665 36.67 14.01 42.90
CA GLN A 665 37.24 14.95 43.88
C GLN A 665 38.54 14.43 44.50
N GLN A 666 38.63 13.13 44.77
CA GLN A 666 39.85 12.48 45.28
C GLN A 666 40.94 12.37 44.21
N LEU A 667 40.55 12.20 42.94
CA LEU A 667 41.49 12.02 41.84
C LEU A 667 42.28 13.30 41.53
N ALA A 668 41.58 14.43 41.36
CA ALA A 668 42.17 15.77 41.22
C ALA A 668 41.10 16.87 41.28
N PRO A 669 41.44 18.10 41.73
CA PRO A 669 40.51 19.23 41.72
C PRO A 669 39.89 19.52 40.34
N GLU A 670 40.66 19.34 39.26
CA GLU A 670 40.22 19.62 37.89
C GLU A 670 39.42 18.48 37.23
N ALA A 671 39.37 17.28 37.83
CA ALA A 671 38.78 16.10 37.19
C ALA A 671 37.29 16.26 36.87
N SER A 672 36.58 16.99 37.72
CA SER A 672 35.16 17.31 37.52
C SER A 672 34.88 18.20 36.31
N SER A 673 35.91 18.86 35.74
CA SER A 673 35.79 19.65 34.50
C SER A 673 36.10 18.83 33.24
N LYS A 674 36.61 17.60 33.41
CA LYS A 674 37.06 16.74 32.30
C LYS A 674 36.27 15.45 32.12
N VAL A 675 35.61 14.97 33.17
CA VAL A 675 34.81 13.74 33.15
C VAL A 675 33.35 14.11 33.39
N PHE A 676 32.50 13.78 32.43
CA PHE A 676 31.07 14.06 32.47
C PHE A 676 30.28 12.76 32.46
N LEU A 677 29.15 12.76 33.16
CA LEU A 677 28.17 11.68 33.15
C LEU A 677 27.02 12.06 32.22
N ILE A 678 26.69 11.19 31.26
CA ILE A 678 25.52 11.35 30.39
C ILE A 678 24.47 10.35 30.79
N ALA A 679 23.35 10.86 31.31
CA ALA A 679 22.20 10.08 31.76
C ALA A 679 20.92 10.42 30.98
N GLN A 680 21.05 10.88 29.73
CA GLN A 680 19.89 11.22 28.91
C GLN A 680 19.17 9.93 28.44
N PRO A 681 17.85 9.81 28.65
CA PRO A 681 17.10 8.69 28.11
C PRO A 681 16.99 8.84 26.59
N LEU A 682 17.78 8.06 25.85
CA LEU A 682 17.70 7.96 24.39
C LEU A 682 17.20 6.58 24.00
N ALA A 683 16.18 6.56 23.15
CA ALA A 683 15.75 5.35 22.43
C ALA A 683 16.94 4.75 21.66
N LEU A 684 16.94 3.44 21.43
CA LEU A 684 18.08 2.72 20.85
C LEU A 684 18.51 3.32 19.50
N GLU A 685 17.53 3.62 18.65
CA GLU A 685 17.65 4.18 17.31
C GLU A 685 18.09 5.65 17.28
N GLU A 686 18.17 6.33 18.43
CA GLU A 686 18.64 7.70 18.57
C GLU A 686 20.05 7.77 19.21
N ARG A 687 20.61 6.65 19.67
CA ARG A 687 21.93 6.61 20.34
C ARG A 687 23.10 6.95 19.42
N TRP A 688 22.95 6.81 18.10
CA TRP A 688 23.95 7.25 17.13
C TRP A 688 24.29 8.75 17.27
N LYS A 689 23.38 9.57 17.80
CA LYS A 689 23.63 11.00 18.07
C LYS A 689 24.79 11.20 19.03
N LEU A 690 24.93 10.34 20.04
CA LEU A 690 26.07 10.38 20.97
C LEU A 690 27.36 9.96 20.25
N VAL A 691 27.31 8.87 19.48
CA VAL A 691 28.46 8.35 18.71
C VAL A 691 28.97 9.39 17.71
N ARG A 692 28.07 10.10 17.02
CA ARG A 692 28.41 11.20 16.10
C ARG A 692 29.10 12.37 16.81
N SER A 693 28.79 12.57 18.08
CA SER A 693 29.26 13.74 18.83
C SER A 693 30.60 13.51 19.53
N VAL A 694 31.21 12.34 19.34
CA VAL A 694 32.50 11.98 19.94
C VAL A 694 33.55 11.68 18.88
N LYS A 695 34.82 11.64 19.30
CA LYS A 695 35.98 11.31 18.46
C LYS A 695 36.36 9.86 18.49
N ALA A 696 36.01 9.18 19.58
CA ALA A 696 36.32 7.79 19.77
C ALA A 696 35.41 7.16 20.82
N LEU A 697 35.25 5.85 20.69
CA LEU A 697 34.65 4.98 21.68
C LEU A 697 35.75 4.34 22.53
N LEU A 698 35.57 4.30 23.84
CA LEU A 698 36.43 3.57 24.77
C LEU A 698 35.69 2.33 25.26
N ARG A 699 36.28 1.16 25.06
CA ARG A 699 35.72 -0.11 25.49
C ARG A 699 35.77 -0.20 27.03
N GLY A 700 34.61 -0.39 27.66
CA GLY A 700 34.48 -0.59 29.11
C GLY A 700 33.56 -1.77 29.42
N GLY A 701 34.06 -2.79 30.13
CA GLY A 701 33.27 -3.95 30.55
C GLY A 701 32.59 -4.74 29.40
N ASP A 702 31.58 -5.54 29.74
CA ASP A 702 30.85 -6.44 28.83
C ASP A 702 29.79 -5.75 27.94
N ALA A 703 29.54 -4.45 28.12
CA ALA A 703 28.41 -3.72 27.51
C ALA A 703 28.67 -3.18 26.08
N ALA A 704 29.55 -3.81 25.31
CA ALA A 704 30.15 -3.20 24.12
C ALA A 704 29.52 -3.50 22.74
N PRO A 705 28.86 -4.64 22.44
CA PRO A 705 28.56 -5.02 21.05
C PRO A 705 27.72 -4.00 20.26
N PHE A 706 26.64 -3.50 20.86
CA PHE A 706 25.75 -2.50 20.23
C PHE A 706 26.45 -1.17 19.96
N TRP A 707 27.24 -0.66 20.91
CA TRP A 707 27.94 0.62 20.74
C TRP A 707 29.12 0.51 19.78
N GLU A 708 29.79 -0.64 19.76
CA GLU A 708 30.82 -0.96 18.76
C GLU A 708 30.21 -1.07 17.36
N GLU A 709 29.02 -1.65 17.21
CA GLU A 709 28.30 -1.67 15.93
C GLU A 709 28.07 -0.25 15.41
N LEU A 710 27.51 0.64 16.25
CA LEU A 710 27.30 2.04 15.89
C LEU A 710 28.61 2.75 15.53
N ALA A 711 29.67 2.54 16.32
CA ALA A 711 30.98 3.13 16.08
C ALA A 711 31.58 2.64 14.75
N ASN A 712 31.53 1.33 14.50
CA ASN A 712 32.02 0.72 13.27
C ASN A 712 31.25 1.22 12.04
N ALA A 713 29.92 1.33 12.13
CA ALA A 713 29.07 1.80 11.05
C ALA A 713 29.52 3.18 10.51
N VAL A 714 29.92 4.09 11.40
CA VAL A 714 30.38 5.44 11.05
C VAL A 714 31.91 5.60 11.00
N ASN A 715 32.67 4.50 11.07
CA ASN A 715 34.14 4.48 11.15
C ASN A 715 34.69 5.36 12.30
N LEU A 716 34.06 5.28 13.48
CA LEU A 716 34.55 5.89 14.70
C LEU A 716 35.63 4.98 15.33
N PRO A 717 36.82 5.51 15.66
CA PRO A 717 37.85 4.72 16.34
C PRO A 717 37.35 4.14 17.67
N ILE A 718 37.69 2.88 17.91
CA ILE A 718 37.42 2.17 19.16
C ILE A 718 38.76 1.86 19.82
N TYR A 719 38.94 2.27 21.07
CA TYR A 719 40.15 2.03 21.84
C TYR A 719 39.85 1.15 23.06
N SER A 720 40.73 0.19 23.32
CA SER A 720 40.72 -0.61 24.54
C SER A 720 41.35 0.15 25.72
N LEU A 721 41.14 -0.36 26.93
CA LEU A 721 41.84 0.09 28.13
C LEU A 721 43.37 -0.04 28.00
N GLU A 722 43.85 -1.02 27.25
CA GLU A 722 45.28 -1.21 26.99
C GLU A 722 45.81 -0.14 26.03
N ASP A 723 45.07 0.16 24.96
CA ASP A 723 45.40 1.27 24.04
C ASP A 723 45.50 2.61 24.77
N LEU A 724 44.60 2.86 25.74
CA LEU A 724 44.65 4.02 26.64
C LEU A 724 45.93 4.05 27.47
N ARG A 725 46.30 2.92 28.10
CA ARG A 725 47.48 2.79 29.00
C ARG A 725 48.80 2.88 28.26
N GLU A 726 48.85 2.35 27.05
CA GLU A 726 50.05 2.37 26.21
C GLU A 726 50.16 3.66 25.38
N ALA A 727 49.21 4.59 25.53
CA ALA A 727 49.11 5.81 24.75
C ALA A 727 49.10 5.57 23.23
N ARG A 728 48.52 4.45 22.78
CA ARG A 728 48.36 4.08 21.36
C ARG A 728 47.20 4.82 20.68
N PHE A 729 46.80 5.98 21.20
CA PHE A 729 45.97 6.89 20.42
C PHE A 729 46.79 7.33 19.24
N ALA A 730 46.30 7.11 18.02
CA ALA A 730 46.97 7.62 16.84
C ALA A 730 47.27 9.10 17.08
N THR A 731 48.55 9.48 17.10
CA THR A 731 49.01 10.88 17.14
C THR A 731 48.41 11.72 15.98
N ASN A 732 47.72 11.05 15.06
CA ASN A 732 46.91 11.56 13.97
C ASN A 732 45.39 11.32 14.16
N ILE A 733 44.78 11.54 15.34
CA ILE A 733 43.34 11.87 15.35
C ILE A 733 43.24 13.16 14.53
N SER A 734 42.89 13.03 13.24
CA SER A 734 42.74 14.18 12.35
C SER A 734 41.88 15.23 13.07
N MET A 735 42.50 16.39 13.33
CA MET A 735 41.84 17.55 13.92
C MET A 735 40.76 18.12 13.00
N GLU A 736 40.51 17.52 11.83
CA GLU A 736 39.54 18.00 10.84
C GLU A 736 38.11 17.53 11.10
N LYS A 737 37.88 16.34 11.69
CA LYS A 737 36.52 15.98 12.14
C LYS A 737 36.18 16.89 13.33
N ARG A 738 35.15 17.72 13.26
CA ARG A 738 34.84 18.73 14.27
C ARG A 738 33.69 18.24 15.17
N THR A 739 33.79 18.40 16.48
CA THR A 739 32.78 17.95 17.46
C THR A 739 31.72 19.03 17.68
N CYS A 740 30.44 18.64 17.64
CA CYS A 740 29.28 19.55 17.67
C CYS A 740 28.52 19.59 19.02
N LEU A 741 29.05 18.96 20.07
CA LEU A 741 28.34 18.85 21.36
C LEU A 741 28.23 20.19 22.09
#